data_AF-A0A328SEX9-F1
#
_entry.id   AF-A0A328SEX9-F1
#
_cell.length_a   1.000
_cell.length_b   1.000
_cell.length_c   1.000
_cell.angle_alpha   90.00
_cell.angle_beta   90.00
_cell.angle_gamma   90.00
#
_symmetry.space_group_name_H-M   'P 1'
#
loop_
_entity.id
_entity.type
_entity.pdbx_description
1 polymer ?
#
loop_
_entity_poly.entity_id
_entity_poly.type
_entity_poly.pdbx_seq_one_letter_code
_entity_poly.pdbx_strand_id
1 'polypeptide(L)'
;MDNKKQTLLFFTLLTFFLLSLSAVTAASSSDDVISSSSDVSSLVEESSSTNVDYAETVNTGFDESAQQTATSQISTEETAQTNVNSDSNDEDSTTDADASNLTDDSVDVAHTTVEDSDNEDNNQNSEERSLTEYNNANINKADKALKTAELNWGTIINNLKDNIPSLYDDVNSILSDTDSINNHTKELLSNVTNIYNKAKNLTNENINMTGVVNDIKENATTLYNDLQAILSDLRTNGLNNTNLSNINTSALINNVTAVYNETKDLIKMNVNLTNTIGDLKENATSLYNDLQALISGNNSVKLNTSELVSDVNDMYNKLKDLTDKQISTENLINKINNTTADIKNKLSDLQKNLTNLINQTGKYVTRTTVSPLNGSVGSLTQLKATVLDANGKNINDGRVVFKVNGITVKDEVGNTLYAMVNNGVATINHVIPKSWFKDNTTVEAIYSGNGPYLSSKATSTNNTITEGTVKIKISDLPSHENGDKIQFVVIVTDDSGESMTGGVVIMKVNGVTLKDSKGNTLQANVKDGVAVLDYNITLGAKLHNLTAVYAYTGYNRAEAKTTLNITKGETFIRYTPVTTKTTTTTITADILDKNKNHIYGNSAVSIRIDGKVVDTITCVDGLIKATITTNLSTGVHTIAFAVGENGAFKSDRLTSVIIKQ
;
A
#
# COMPACT_ATOMS: atom_id res chain seq x y z
N MET A 1 24.91 28.01 18.48
CA MET A 1 25.24 27.94 19.92
C MET A 1 24.92 29.26 20.63
N ASP A 2 23.91 30.03 20.17
CA ASP A 2 23.70 31.42 20.61
C ASP A 2 22.39 31.72 21.37
N ASN A 3 21.33 30.89 21.23
CA ASN A 3 20.04 31.19 21.90
C ASN A 3 20.09 31.09 23.44
N LYS A 4 20.96 30.23 24.01
CA LYS A 4 21.08 30.09 25.47
C LYS A 4 21.77 31.29 26.14
N LYS A 5 22.68 31.98 25.45
CA LYS A 5 23.34 33.18 25.99
C LYS A 5 22.42 34.41 25.94
N GLN A 6 21.60 34.54 24.90
CA GLN A 6 20.60 35.62 24.83
C GLN A 6 19.48 35.44 25.87
N THR A 7 19.02 34.20 26.10
CA THR A 7 17.99 33.93 27.13
C THR A 7 18.50 34.23 28.54
N LEU A 8 19.77 33.92 28.83
CA LEU A 8 20.37 34.22 30.15
C LEU A 8 20.59 35.73 30.35
N LEU A 9 20.99 36.45 29.30
CA LEU A 9 21.11 37.92 29.34
C LEU A 9 19.74 38.59 29.56
N PHE A 10 18.69 38.06 28.91
CA PHE A 10 17.31 38.54 29.04
C PHE A 10 16.75 38.34 30.46
N PHE A 11 16.98 37.18 31.08
CA PHE A 11 16.58 36.95 32.47
C PHE A 11 17.35 37.85 33.45
N THR A 12 18.64 38.09 33.20
CA THR A 12 19.47 38.94 34.08
C THR A 12 19.02 40.40 34.03
N LEU A 13 18.67 40.92 32.83
CA LEU A 13 18.07 42.26 32.67
C LEU A 13 16.67 42.35 33.28
N LEU A 14 15.84 41.31 33.12
CA LEU A 14 14.48 41.26 33.67
C LEU A 14 14.48 41.29 35.21
N THR A 15 15.41 40.59 35.86
CA THR A 15 15.58 40.70 37.33
C THR A 15 16.07 42.08 37.76
N PHE A 16 16.95 42.73 37.00
CA PHE A 16 17.42 44.09 37.31
C PHE A 16 16.29 45.13 37.18
N PHE A 17 15.37 44.92 36.23
CA PHE A 17 14.22 45.79 35.97
C PHE A 17 13.05 45.59 36.95
N LEU A 18 12.88 44.38 37.50
CA LEU A 18 11.89 44.11 38.55
C LEU A 18 12.32 44.66 39.91
N LEU A 19 13.63 44.66 40.20
CA LEU A 19 14.20 45.24 41.43
C LEU A 19 14.10 46.78 41.47
N SER A 20 14.16 47.47 40.31
CA SER A 20 13.94 48.92 40.24
C SER A 20 12.47 49.32 40.40
N LEU A 21 11.52 48.45 40.01
CA LEU A 21 10.08 48.69 40.15
C LEU A 21 9.60 48.61 41.62
N SER A 22 10.22 47.75 42.44
CA SER A 22 9.97 47.70 43.90
C SER A 22 10.57 48.88 44.68
N ALA A 23 11.51 49.63 44.10
CA ALA A 23 12.11 50.80 44.76
C ALA A 23 11.30 52.09 44.55
N VAL A 24 10.49 52.17 43.48
CA VAL A 24 9.69 53.37 43.13
C VAL A 24 8.33 53.39 43.85
N THR A 25 7.83 52.26 44.32
CA THR A 25 6.57 52.18 45.10
C THR A 25 6.74 52.50 46.60
N ALA A 26 7.96 52.75 47.07
CA ALA A 26 8.25 53.14 48.46
C ALA A 26 8.45 54.66 48.67
N ALA A 27 8.35 55.49 47.61
CA ALA A 27 8.62 56.92 47.68
C ALA A 27 7.44 57.78 47.17
N SER A 28 6.25 57.61 47.75
CA SER A 28 5.15 58.57 47.61
C SER A 28 4.06 58.36 48.67
N SER A 29 4.41 58.44 49.96
CA SER A 29 3.43 58.74 51.00
C SER A 29 4.11 59.28 52.26
N SER A 30 4.39 60.58 52.27
CA SER A 30 4.62 61.35 53.49
C SER A 30 4.15 62.78 53.25
N ASP A 31 2.94 63.10 53.73
CA ASP A 31 2.73 64.23 54.64
C ASP A 31 1.24 64.28 55.08
N ASP A 32 1.09 64.57 56.37
CA ASP A 32 -0.03 64.33 57.30
C ASP A 32 -1.35 65.11 57.06
N VAL A 33 -2.48 64.59 57.58
CA VAL A 33 -3.17 65.07 58.82
C VAL A 33 -4.54 64.38 59.05
N ILE A 34 -4.59 63.52 60.08
CA ILE A 34 -5.56 63.35 61.21
C ILE A 34 -7.09 63.29 60.94
N SER A 35 -7.73 62.12 61.20
CA SER A 35 -8.58 61.88 62.40
C SER A 35 -9.30 60.50 62.43
N SER A 36 -9.28 59.90 63.64
CA SER A 36 -10.14 58.84 64.23
C SER A 36 -10.28 57.48 63.49
N SER A 37 -9.69 56.36 63.94
CA SER A 37 -9.78 55.56 65.20
C SER A 37 -10.70 54.34 65.06
N SER A 38 -10.27 53.22 65.66
CA SER A 38 -10.88 51.87 65.75
C SER A 38 -10.75 51.04 64.47
N ASP A 39 -10.29 49.79 64.42
CA ASP A 39 -9.96 48.77 65.43
C ASP A 39 -9.02 47.76 64.72
N VAL A 40 -7.89 47.40 65.33
CA VAL A 40 -7.63 46.08 65.97
C VAL A 40 -7.23 44.93 65.02
N SER A 41 -5.97 44.53 65.25
CA SER A 41 -5.38 43.18 65.30
C SER A 41 -4.82 42.48 64.05
N SER A 42 -3.60 42.00 64.34
CA SER A 42 -2.95 40.75 63.93
C SER A 42 -2.33 40.68 62.54
N LEU A 43 -1.09 41.15 62.52
CA LEU A 43 0.04 40.49 61.86
C LEU A 43 0.24 39.04 62.35
N VAL A 44 0.94 38.29 61.50
CA VAL A 44 1.95 37.25 61.78
C VAL A 44 1.55 35.79 61.49
N GLU A 45 2.51 35.12 60.84
CA GLU A 45 2.73 33.67 60.70
C GLU A 45 1.85 32.94 59.67
N GLU A 46 2.34 32.04 58.82
CA GLU A 46 3.61 31.35 58.79
C GLU A 46 3.84 30.78 57.37
N SER A 47 5.11 30.60 57.06
CA SER A 47 5.65 29.89 55.91
C SER A 47 5.24 28.42 55.82
N SER A 48 5.34 27.90 54.58
CA SER A 48 5.90 26.59 54.19
C SER A 48 4.95 25.48 53.72
N SER A 49 5.33 24.97 52.54
CA SER A 49 5.20 23.60 52.02
C SER A 49 3.80 22.97 51.92
N THR A 50 3.43 22.52 50.71
CA THR A 50 3.62 21.11 50.30
C THR A 50 3.10 20.90 48.87
N ASN A 51 3.73 19.90 48.26
CA ASN A 51 3.48 19.36 46.94
C ASN A 51 2.48 18.18 47.05
N VAL A 52 1.85 17.83 45.93
CA VAL A 52 1.24 16.53 45.56
C VAL A 52 -0.29 16.36 45.69
N ASP A 53 -0.85 16.06 44.50
CA ASP A 53 -2.08 15.34 44.10
C ASP A 53 -3.47 15.75 44.62
N TYR A 54 -4.34 16.13 43.66
CA TYR A 54 -5.51 15.30 43.35
C TYR A 54 -6.00 15.59 41.92
N ALA A 55 -6.09 14.52 41.13
CA ALA A 55 -6.84 14.50 39.88
C ALA A 55 -8.35 14.37 40.18
N GLU A 56 -9.14 14.77 39.19
CA GLU A 56 -10.51 14.33 38.88
C GLU A 56 -11.67 15.31 39.15
N THR A 57 -12.51 15.44 38.12
CA THR A 57 -13.75 16.24 37.94
C THR A 57 -13.58 17.76 37.85
N VAL A 58 -13.99 18.48 36.80
CA VAL A 58 -15.24 18.38 36.02
C VAL A 58 -15.02 18.80 34.56
N ASN A 59 -15.39 17.89 33.67
CA ASN A 59 -15.80 18.14 32.29
C ASN A 59 -17.16 18.86 32.30
N THR A 60 -17.21 20.14 31.93
CA THR A 60 -18.33 20.78 31.23
C THR A 60 -17.89 22.18 30.78
N GLY A 61 -17.70 22.38 29.47
CA GLY A 61 -17.37 23.68 28.90
C GLY A 61 -16.63 23.63 27.57
N PHE A 62 -16.95 22.67 26.70
CA PHE A 62 -16.61 22.77 25.28
C PHE A 62 -17.67 23.67 24.65
N ASP A 63 -17.34 24.94 24.47
CA ASP A 63 -18.18 25.89 23.75
C ASP A 63 -17.97 25.70 22.24
N GLU A 64 -19.08 25.45 21.55
CA GLU A 64 -19.20 25.17 20.13
C GLU A 64 -19.02 26.46 19.33
N SER A 65 -17.77 26.88 19.06
CA SER A 65 -17.56 27.95 18.05
C SER A 65 -16.20 27.93 17.32
N ALA A 66 -15.41 26.86 17.44
CA ALA A 66 -14.10 26.75 16.78
C ALA A 66 -13.98 25.60 15.76
N GLN A 67 -15.10 24.99 15.33
CA GLN A 67 -15.16 24.05 14.20
C GLN A 67 -16.02 24.61 13.06
N GLN A 68 -15.68 25.79 12.54
CA GLN A 68 -16.32 26.28 11.31
C GLN A 68 -15.48 27.29 10.53
N THR A 69 -14.20 27.00 10.24
CA THR A 69 -13.46 27.72 9.17
C THR A 69 -12.29 26.91 8.60
N ALA A 70 -12.52 25.64 8.25
CA ALA A 70 -11.57 24.86 7.44
C ALA A 70 -12.28 23.78 6.61
N THR A 71 -13.47 24.08 6.08
CA THR A 71 -14.21 23.18 5.18
C THR A 71 -15.03 23.98 4.17
N SER A 72 -14.35 24.83 3.39
CA SER A 72 -14.96 25.47 2.22
C SER A 72 -13.89 25.92 1.23
N GLN A 73 -13.10 24.98 0.70
CA GLN A 73 -12.41 25.09 -0.61
C GLN A 73 -11.97 23.70 -1.12
N ILE A 74 -12.84 22.69 -1.05
CA ILE A 74 -12.70 21.44 -1.83
C ILE A 74 -14.13 20.93 -2.11
N SER A 75 -14.88 21.61 -2.98
CA SER A 75 -16.15 21.07 -3.51
C SER A 75 -16.59 21.83 -4.78
N THR A 76 -15.73 21.87 -5.80
CA THR A 76 -16.16 22.11 -7.19
C THR A 76 -15.06 21.61 -8.12
N GLU A 77 -14.94 20.29 -8.27
CA GLU A 77 -14.35 19.64 -9.46
C GLU A 77 -14.54 18.12 -9.32
N GLU A 78 -15.79 17.69 -9.25
CA GLU A 78 -16.14 16.28 -9.47
C GLU A 78 -17.47 16.21 -10.22
N THR A 79 -17.49 16.72 -11.45
CA THR A 79 -18.44 16.35 -12.51
C THR A 79 -17.92 16.88 -13.85
N ALA A 80 -17.19 16.06 -14.60
CA ALA A 80 -17.25 15.97 -16.07
C ALA A 80 -16.15 15.04 -16.58
N GLN A 81 -16.35 13.73 -16.40
CA GLN A 81 -15.71 12.74 -17.25
C GLN A 81 -16.84 11.93 -17.88
N THR A 82 -17.31 12.38 -19.05
CA THR A 82 -17.93 11.56 -20.10
C THR A 82 -18.34 12.42 -21.30
N ASN A 83 -17.73 12.15 -22.46
CA ASN A 83 -18.18 12.40 -23.84
C ASN A 83 -18.47 13.88 -24.25
N VAL A 84 -17.96 14.43 -25.36
CA VAL A 84 -18.03 13.93 -26.75
C VAL A 84 -16.91 14.56 -27.59
N ASN A 85 -16.38 13.73 -28.49
CA ASN A 85 -15.56 14.01 -29.66
C ASN A 85 -16.37 14.73 -30.75
N SER A 86 -15.98 15.93 -31.24
CA SER A 86 -16.13 16.38 -32.65
C SER A 86 -15.92 17.89 -32.86
N ASP A 87 -15.00 18.20 -33.78
CA ASP A 87 -15.09 19.19 -34.86
C ASP A 87 -15.14 20.72 -34.63
N SER A 88 -14.03 21.33 -35.05
CA SER A 88 -13.88 22.37 -36.10
C SER A 88 -14.39 23.81 -35.90
N ASN A 89 -13.46 24.74 -36.19
CA ASN A 89 -13.61 26.07 -36.81
C ASN A 89 -14.37 27.13 -35.95
N ASP A 90 -13.98 28.40 -35.85
CA ASP A 90 -13.29 29.33 -36.75
C ASP A 90 -12.74 30.53 -35.95
N GLU A 91 -11.73 31.21 -36.53
CA GLU A 91 -11.47 32.67 -36.58
C GLU A 91 -11.36 33.48 -35.24
N ASP A 92 -10.48 34.47 -35.04
CA ASP A 92 -9.80 35.39 -35.95
C ASP A 92 -8.62 36.12 -35.23
N SER A 93 -7.70 36.59 -36.06
CA SER A 93 -6.97 37.86 -36.00
C SER A 93 -5.50 37.95 -35.52
N THR A 94 -4.62 37.98 -36.54
CA THR A 94 -3.56 38.98 -36.85
C THR A 94 -2.38 39.17 -35.87
N THR A 95 -1.10 39.30 -36.24
CA THR A 95 -0.45 39.71 -37.51
C THR A 95 1.08 39.45 -37.45
N ASP A 96 1.68 39.41 -38.65
CA ASP A 96 3.06 39.73 -39.05
C ASP A 96 4.18 38.67 -39.08
N ALA A 97 4.44 38.26 -40.33
CA ALA A 97 5.72 38.22 -41.07
C ALA A 97 6.99 37.65 -40.38
N ASP A 98 7.52 36.55 -40.93
CA ASP A 98 8.58 36.62 -41.94
C ASP A 98 8.81 35.26 -42.62
N ALA A 99 9.21 35.30 -43.89
CA ALA A 99 9.40 34.13 -44.75
C ALA A 99 10.78 33.49 -44.59
N SER A 100 10.89 32.15 -44.68
CA SER A 100 11.75 31.48 -45.68
C SER A 100 11.87 29.96 -45.50
N ASN A 101 11.65 29.29 -46.62
CA ASN A 101 12.38 28.13 -47.17
C ASN A 101 12.32 26.71 -46.54
N LEU A 102 11.65 25.86 -47.34
CA LEU A 102 12.19 24.69 -48.07
C LEU A 102 12.31 23.32 -47.36
N THR A 103 11.58 22.39 -48.00
CA THR A 103 12.00 21.06 -48.50
C THR A 103 11.94 19.84 -47.58
N ASP A 104 10.95 18.99 -47.88
CA ASP A 104 11.10 17.76 -48.69
C ASP A 104 11.24 16.42 -47.95
N ASP A 105 10.29 15.54 -48.27
CA ASP A 105 10.37 14.08 -48.50
C ASP A 105 11.10 13.18 -47.47
N SER A 106 10.67 11.97 -47.13
CA SER A 106 9.66 11.04 -47.64
C SER A 106 9.74 9.76 -46.78
N VAL A 107 8.62 9.02 -46.69
CA VAL A 107 8.51 7.55 -46.79
C VAL A 107 9.41 6.66 -45.89
N ASP A 108 8.82 5.82 -45.02
CA ASP A 108 8.65 4.39 -45.31
C ASP A 108 7.76 3.64 -44.30
N VAL A 109 7.11 2.61 -44.82
CA VAL A 109 6.12 1.71 -44.23
C VAL A 109 6.80 0.47 -43.65
N ALA A 110 6.35 -0.03 -42.49
CA ALA A 110 5.95 -1.44 -42.25
C ALA A 110 6.15 -1.93 -40.79
N HIS A 111 5.14 -2.65 -40.28
CA HIS A 111 5.21 -3.85 -39.40
C HIS A 111 5.97 -3.73 -38.05
N THR A 112 5.51 -4.21 -36.89
CA THR A 112 4.36 -5.01 -36.43
C THR A 112 4.53 -5.13 -34.91
N THR A 113 3.49 -4.82 -34.14
CA THR A 113 3.06 -5.55 -32.91
C THR A 113 4.16 -6.18 -32.02
N VAL A 114 4.92 -5.38 -31.28
CA VAL A 114 5.62 -5.77 -30.04
C VAL A 114 5.85 -4.51 -29.18
N GLU A 115 4.81 -3.84 -28.69
CA GLU A 115 5.03 -2.66 -27.80
C GLU A 115 4.12 -2.62 -26.56
N ASP A 116 3.18 -3.55 -26.38
CA ASP A 116 2.21 -3.41 -25.30
C ASP A 116 2.67 -3.93 -23.92
N SER A 117 3.80 -4.65 -23.81
CA SER A 117 4.31 -5.12 -22.51
C SER A 117 5.41 -4.24 -21.90
N ASP A 118 6.17 -3.51 -22.72
CA ASP A 118 7.22 -2.59 -22.23
C ASP A 118 6.63 -1.22 -21.82
N ASN A 119 5.36 -0.98 -22.16
CA ASN A 119 4.65 0.26 -21.87
C ASN A 119 3.98 0.24 -20.49
N GLU A 120 3.53 -0.92 -19.97
CA GLU A 120 2.91 -1.01 -18.64
C GLU A 120 3.95 -0.89 -17.50
N ASP A 121 5.13 -1.51 -17.62
CA ASP A 121 6.21 -1.42 -16.62
C ASP A 121 6.85 -0.02 -16.57
N ASN A 122 6.92 0.69 -17.72
CA ASN A 122 7.36 2.08 -17.78
C ASN A 122 6.29 3.05 -17.25
N ASN A 123 5.01 2.75 -17.45
CA ASN A 123 3.91 3.58 -16.98
C ASN A 123 3.79 3.55 -15.45
N GLN A 124 3.89 2.37 -14.80
CA GLN A 124 3.86 2.28 -13.33
C GLN A 124 5.04 3.01 -12.66
N ASN A 125 6.24 2.95 -13.24
CA ASN A 125 7.43 3.63 -12.72
C ASN A 125 7.35 5.17 -12.92
N SER A 126 6.59 5.61 -13.93
CA SER A 126 6.30 7.04 -14.17
C SER A 126 5.23 7.60 -13.22
N GLU A 127 4.22 6.79 -12.87
CA GLU A 127 3.17 7.15 -11.90
C GLU A 127 3.70 7.21 -10.46
N GLU A 128 4.60 6.30 -10.05
CA GLU A 128 5.28 6.37 -8.73
C GLU A 128 6.19 7.60 -8.59
N ARG A 129 6.88 7.98 -9.67
CA ARG A 129 7.69 9.21 -9.72
C ARG A 129 6.84 10.46 -9.63
N SER A 130 5.71 10.51 -10.35
CA SER A 130 4.82 11.68 -10.36
C SER A 130 4.15 11.92 -9.01
N LEU A 131 3.75 10.84 -8.30
CA LEU A 131 3.14 10.96 -6.98
C LEU A 131 4.15 11.42 -5.91
N THR A 132 5.41 10.97 -6.02
CA THR A 132 6.50 11.39 -5.11
C THR A 132 6.88 12.85 -5.32
N GLU A 133 6.94 13.31 -6.58
CA GLU A 133 7.17 14.72 -6.91
C GLU A 133 6.03 15.62 -6.46
N TYR A 134 4.77 15.20 -6.67
CA TYR A 134 3.59 15.94 -6.22
C TYR A 134 3.57 16.14 -4.69
N ASN A 135 3.85 15.07 -3.94
CA ASN A 135 3.91 15.14 -2.48
C ASN A 135 5.06 16.02 -1.98
N ASN A 136 6.24 15.92 -2.57
CA ASN A 136 7.39 16.78 -2.21
C ASN A 136 7.13 18.26 -2.54
N ALA A 137 6.47 18.55 -3.66
CA ALA A 137 6.11 19.92 -4.05
C ALA A 137 5.15 20.56 -3.04
N ASN A 138 4.13 19.82 -2.59
CA ASN A 138 3.17 20.31 -1.58
C ASN A 138 3.82 20.53 -0.21
N ILE A 139 4.71 19.63 0.23
CA ILE A 139 5.49 19.79 1.47
C ILE A 139 6.37 21.04 1.41
N ASN A 140 7.07 21.26 0.29
CA ASN A 140 7.94 22.42 0.12
C ASN A 140 7.13 23.74 0.07
N LYS A 141 5.95 23.72 -0.53
CA LYS A 141 5.04 24.88 -0.57
C LYS A 141 4.57 25.25 0.85
N ALA A 142 4.22 24.25 1.67
CA ALA A 142 3.83 24.46 3.07
C ALA A 142 4.99 25.00 3.92
N ASP A 143 6.20 24.42 3.81
CA ASP A 143 7.39 24.87 4.54
C ASP A 143 7.77 26.32 4.21
N LYS A 144 7.66 26.70 2.93
CA LYS A 144 7.94 28.08 2.49
C LYS A 144 6.91 29.08 3.01
N ALA A 145 5.63 28.71 3.02
CA ALA A 145 4.57 29.56 3.57
C ALA A 145 4.76 29.78 5.08
N LEU A 146 5.14 28.72 5.81
CA LEU A 146 5.38 28.79 7.26
C LEU A 146 6.56 29.70 7.61
N LYS A 147 7.71 29.53 6.95
CA LYS A 147 8.91 30.37 7.16
C LYS A 147 8.64 31.85 6.85
N THR A 148 7.83 32.12 5.82
CA THR A 148 7.47 33.49 5.45
C THR A 148 6.60 34.13 6.54
N ALA A 149 5.66 33.37 7.12
CA ALA A 149 4.85 33.85 8.24
C ALA A 149 5.71 34.14 9.49
N GLU A 150 6.61 33.22 9.88
CA GLU A 150 7.52 33.42 11.02
C GLU A 150 8.36 34.70 10.89
N LEU A 151 8.93 34.94 9.70
CA LEU A 151 9.76 36.11 9.44
C LEU A 151 8.98 37.44 9.58
N ASN A 152 7.76 37.47 9.06
CA ASN A 152 6.90 38.66 9.09
C ASN A 152 6.44 38.99 10.51
N TRP A 153 5.97 38.00 11.28
CA TRP A 153 5.54 38.21 12.66
C TRP A 153 6.70 38.57 13.59
N GLY A 154 7.86 37.92 13.44
CA GLY A 154 9.05 38.22 14.23
C GLY A 154 9.56 39.64 14.04
N THR A 155 9.50 40.15 12.81
CA THR A 155 9.93 41.53 12.50
C THR A 155 9.00 42.57 13.14
N ILE A 156 7.68 42.34 13.10
CA ILE A 156 6.71 43.23 13.75
C ILE A 156 6.92 43.27 15.26
N ILE A 157 7.08 42.10 15.91
CA ILE A 157 7.26 42.02 17.36
C ILE A 157 8.57 42.66 17.81
N ASN A 158 9.66 42.47 17.06
CA ASN A 158 10.94 43.10 17.39
C ASN A 158 10.88 44.62 17.26
N ASN A 159 10.26 45.14 16.20
CA ASN A 159 10.04 46.58 16.05
C ASN A 159 9.21 47.15 17.22
N LEU A 160 8.20 46.43 17.72
CA LEU A 160 7.42 46.88 18.87
C LEU A 160 8.23 46.84 20.17
N LYS A 161 9.08 45.82 20.37
CA LYS A 161 9.96 45.68 21.53
C LYS A 161 10.99 46.81 21.63
N ASP A 162 11.46 47.31 20.50
CA ASP A 162 12.45 48.39 20.49
C ASP A 162 11.81 49.76 20.72
N ASN A 163 10.61 50.00 20.20
CA ASN A 163 9.98 51.33 20.24
C ASN A 163 9.15 51.59 21.51
N ILE A 164 8.48 50.59 22.09
CA ILE A 164 7.61 50.80 23.27
C ILE A 164 8.41 51.26 24.52
N PRO A 165 9.58 50.69 24.85
CA PRO A 165 10.38 51.17 25.97
C PRO A 165 10.86 52.61 25.80
N SER A 166 11.30 52.98 24.60
CA SER A 166 11.70 54.37 24.30
C SER A 166 10.54 55.34 24.51
N LEU A 167 9.33 54.98 24.06
CA LEU A 167 8.14 55.80 24.29
C LEU A 167 7.79 55.90 25.78
N TYR A 168 7.95 54.83 26.55
CA TYR A 168 7.73 54.83 28.00
C TYR A 168 8.70 55.77 28.72
N ASP A 169 9.98 55.76 28.33
CA ASP A 169 11.00 56.65 28.90
C ASP A 169 10.71 58.12 28.57
N ASP A 170 10.34 58.42 27.33
CA ASP A 170 9.96 59.78 26.89
C ASP A 170 8.76 60.31 27.69
N VAL A 171 7.72 59.48 27.88
CA VAL A 171 6.52 59.85 28.65
C VAL A 171 6.85 60.13 30.12
N ASN A 172 7.72 59.33 30.74
CA ASN A 172 8.16 59.58 32.12
C ASN A 172 8.99 60.86 32.26
N SER A 173 9.82 61.18 31.25
CA SER A 173 10.56 62.44 31.23
C SER A 173 9.60 63.64 31.20
N ILE A 174 8.56 63.59 30.36
CA ILE A 174 7.54 64.65 30.27
C ILE A 174 6.80 64.82 31.61
N LEU A 175 6.46 63.73 32.30
CA LEU A 175 5.85 63.76 33.63
C LEU A 175 6.74 64.47 34.65
N SER A 176 8.03 64.14 34.67
CA SER A 176 9.02 64.77 35.54
C SER A 176 9.16 66.27 35.26
N ASP A 177 9.24 66.66 33.98
CA ASP A 177 9.32 68.06 33.57
C ASP A 177 8.05 68.83 33.97
N THR A 178 6.87 68.22 33.82
CA THR A 178 5.58 68.79 34.21
C THR A 178 5.48 69.05 35.71
N ASP A 179 6.00 68.14 36.54
CA ASP A 179 6.05 68.32 38.00
C ASP A 179 7.04 69.42 38.40
N SER A 180 8.19 69.48 37.73
CA SER A 180 9.17 70.56 37.92
C SER A 180 8.59 71.94 37.58
N ILE A 181 7.91 72.09 36.44
CA ILE A 181 7.25 73.33 36.03
C ILE A 181 6.18 73.73 37.06
N ASN A 182 5.39 72.78 37.56
CA ASN A 182 4.36 73.05 38.55
C ASN A 182 4.96 73.62 39.85
N ASN A 183 6.06 73.05 40.32
CA ASN A 183 6.74 73.51 41.53
C ASN A 183 7.29 74.93 41.37
N HIS A 184 8.02 75.21 40.29
CA HIS A 184 8.51 76.56 40.00
C HIS A 184 7.38 77.58 39.88
N THR A 185 6.26 77.19 39.27
CA THR A 185 5.09 78.08 39.11
C THR A 185 4.44 78.40 40.45
N LYS A 186 4.35 77.43 41.39
CA LYS A 186 3.86 77.66 42.76
C LYS A 186 4.77 78.63 43.53
N GLU A 187 6.09 78.48 43.42
CA GLU A 187 7.04 79.41 44.04
C GLU A 187 6.88 80.82 43.49
N LEU A 188 6.78 80.95 42.17
CA LEU A 188 6.58 82.24 41.51
C LEU A 188 5.25 82.89 41.91
N LEU A 189 4.16 82.11 42.01
CA LEU A 189 2.86 82.59 42.49
C LEU A 189 2.94 83.15 43.93
N SER A 190 3.68 82.48 44.81
CA SER A 190 3.94 82.96 46.17
C SER A 190 4.68 84.31 46.16
N ASN A 191 5.74 84.41 45.34
CA ASN A 191 6.51 85.65 45.19
C ASN A 191 5.67 86.81 44.66
N VAL A 192 4.85 86.57 43.64
CA VAL A 192 3.94 87.58 43.06
C VAL A 192 2.89 88.04 44.08
N THR A 193 2.34 87.09 44.84
CA THR A 193 1.39 87.41 45.93
C THR A 193 2.04 88.30 46.99
N ASN A 194 3.29 88.03 47.36
CA ASN A 194 4.05 88.85 48.30
C ASN A 194 4.31 90.27 47.75
N ILE A 195 4.69 90.39 46.47
CA ILE A 195 4.89 91.69 45.82
C ILE A 195 3.58 92.49 45.81
N TYR A 196 2.46 91.86 45.44
CA TYR A 196 1.15 92.50 45.43
C TYR A 196 0.77 93.04 46.82
N ASN A 197 0.95 92.23 47.87
CA ASN A 197 0.67 92.64 49.25
C ASN A 197 1.57 93.80 49.70
N LYS A 198 2.86 93.76 49.34
CA LYS A 198 3.80 94.85 49.65
C LYS A 198 3.45 96.15 48.91
N ALA A 199 3.10 96.07 47.63
CA ALA A 199 2.63 97.22 46.85
C ALA A 199 1.34 97.82 47.42
N LYS A 200 0.41 96.99 47.87
CA LYS A 200 -0.82 97.42 48.56
C LYS A 200 -0.52 98.18 49.85
N ASN A 201 0.42 97.68 50.67
CA ASN A 201 0.82 98.37 51.91
C ASN A 201 1.48 99.71 51.61
N LEU A 202 2.41 99.76 50.65
CA LEU A 202 3.04 101.01 50.19
C LEU A 202 2.01 102.02 49.66
N THR A 203 0.94 101.55 48.99
CA THR A 203 -0.16 102.41 48.56
C THR A 203 -0.81 103.11 49.76
N ASN A 204 -1.12 102.36 50.82
CA ASN A 204 -1.75 102.89 52.02
C ASN A 204 -0.84 103.88 52.76
N GLU A 205 0.45 103.55 52.90
CA GLU A 205 1.45 104.45 53.48
C GLU A 205 1.57 105.76 52.68
N ASN A 206 1.54 105.68 51.35
CA ASN A 206 1.64 106.84 50.49
C ASN A 206 0.39 107.74 50.53
N ILE A 207 -0.81 107.15 50.65
CA ILE A 207 -2.06 107.89 50.90
C ILE A 207 -1.95 108.68 52.21
N ASN A 208 -1.47 108.04 53.28
CA ASN A 208 -1.28 108.71 54.59
C ASN A 208 -0.30 109.88 54.48
N MET A 209 0.84 109.68 53.81
CA MET A 209 1.84 110.73 53.59
C MET A 209 1.29 111.88 52.74
N THR A 210 0.44 111.59 51.75
CA THR A 210 -0.27 112.61 50.97
C THR A 210 -1.16 113.47 51.87
N GLY A 211 -1.88 112.84 52.81
CA GLY A 211 -2.65 113.55 53.84
C GLY A 211 -1.79 114.51 54.65
N VAL A 212 -0.70 114.02 55.24
CA VAL A 212 0.24 114.84 56.04
C VAL A 212 0.82 116.01 55.23
N VAL A 213 1.19 115.79 53.97
CA VAL A 213 1.74 116.84 53.10
C VAL A 213 0.69 117.90 52.76
N ASN A 214 -0.58 117.50 52.56
CA ASN A 214 -1.68 118.44 52.36
C ASN A 214 -1.91 119.29 53.62
N ASP A 215 -1.87 118.68 54.81
CA ASP A 215 -2.00 119.41 56.08
C ASP A 215 -0.86 120.42 56.28
N ILE A 216 0.40 120.05 55.97
CA ILE A 216 1.55 120.96 56.02
C ILE A 216 1.36 122.12 55.03
N LYS A 217 0.90 121.84 53.81
CA LYS A 217 0.61 122.87 52.80
C LYS A 217 -0.45 123.85 53.28
N GLU A 218 -1.53 123.38 53.88
CA GLU A 218 -2.61 124.21 54.41
C GLU A 218 -2.13 125.08 55.59
N ASN A 219 -1.38 124.48 56.53
CA ASN A 219 -0.77 125.20 57.65
C ASN A 219 0.22 126.27 57.18
N ALA A 220 1.10 125.96 56.21
CA ALA A 220 2.05 126.91 55.65
C ALA A 220 1.35 128.06 54.90
N THR A 221 0.25 127.76 54.20
CA THR A 221 -0.58 128.77 53.51
C THR A 221 -1.24 129.70 54.52
N THR A 222 -1.79 129.15 55.61
CA THR A 222 -2.39 129.93 56.71
C THR A 222 -1.35 130.84 57.36
N LEU A 223 -0.18 130.29 57.73
CA LEU A 223 0.92 131.08 58.30
C LEU A 223 1.41 132.18 57.36
N TYR A 224 1.50 131.90 56.06
CA TYR A 224 1.84 132.92 55.06
C TYR A 224 0.83 134.07 55.07
N ASN A 225 -0.47 133.75 55.05
CA ASN A 225 -1.54 134.75 55.06
C ASN A 225 -1.53 135.57 56.36
N ASP A 226 -1.36 134.92 57.51
CA ASP A 226 -1.26 135.59 58.81
C ASP A 226 -0.06 136.56 58.86
N LEU A 227 1.10 136.15 58.35
CA LEU A 227 2.28 137.01 58.26
C LEU A 227 2.08 138.20 57.31
N GLN A 228 1.41 138.00 56.18
CA GLN A 228 1.06 139.09 55.27
C GLN A 228 0.08 140.07 55.91
N ALA A 229 -0.89 139.58 56.68
CA ALA A 229 -1.80 140.42 57.46
C ALA A 229 -1.05 141.25 58.51
N ILE A 230 -0.16 140.63 59.30
CA ILE A 230 0.70 141.33 60.27
C ILE A 230 1.56 142.39 59.57
N LEU A 231 2.15 142.08 58.41
CA LEU A 231 2.94 143.03 57.63
C LEU A 231 2.10 144.23 57.17
N SER A 232 0.86 143.99 56.75
CA SER A 232 -0.10 145.02 56.36
C SER A 232 -0.50 145.90 57.57
N ASP A 233 -0.80 145.30 58.72
CA ASP A 233 -1.13 146.01 59.95
C ASP A 233 0.03 146.88 60.45
N LEU A 234 1.26 146.37 60.39
CA LEU A 234 2.48 147.12 60.73
C LEU A 234 2.69 148.34 59.80
N ARG A 235 2.41 148.19 58.50
CA ARG A 235 2.45 149.30 57.53
C ARG A 235 1.38 150.36 57.80
N THR A 236 0.19 149.92 58.23
CA THR A 236 -0.97 150.79 58.46
C THR A 236 -0.87 151.57 59.78
N ASN A 237 -0.23 151.00 60.81
CA ASN A 237 -0.12 151.61 62.15
C ASN A 237 1.08 152.56 62.37
N GLY A 238 1.80 153.00 61.33
CA GLY A 238 2.71 154.15 61.44
C GLY A 238 3.88 154.03 62.43
N LEU A 239 4.46 152.83 62.62
CA LEU A 239 5.70 152.68 63.37
C LEU A 239 6.91 152.86 62.45
N ASN A 240 7.43 154.09 62.40
CA ASN A 240 8.70 154.48 61.78
C ASN A 240 9.92 153.87 62.50
N ASN A 241 9.98 152.55 62.66
CA ASN A 241 11.18 151.87 63.13
C ASN A 241 11.72 150.94 62.04
N THR A 242 12.50 151.54 61.16
CA THR A 242 13.08 150.97 59.93
C THR A 242 13.95 149.72 60.15
N ASN A 243 14.31 149.39 61.39
CA ASN A 243 15.13 148.22 61.74
C ASN A 243 14.35 146.99 62.22
N LEU A 244 13.07 147.11 62.63
CA LEU A 244 12.24 145.95 63.01
C LEU A 244 11.29 145.49 61.90
N SER A 245 10.85 146.39 61.00
CA SER A 245 9.76 146.10 60.07
C SER A 245 10.17 145.42 58.75
N ASN A 246 11.46 145.42 58.39
CA ASN A 246 11.90 145.01 57.05
C ASN A 246 12.82 143.77 57.00
N ILE A 247 13.58 143.46 58.06
CA ILE A 247 14.62 142.42 58.00
C ILE A 247 14.12 141.05 58.45
N ASN A 248 13.38 140.95 59.57
CA ASN A 248 12.88 139.65 60.06
C ASN A 248 11.64 139.14 59.32
N THR A 249 10.76 140.04 58.88
CA THR A 249 9.53 139.68 58.14
C THR A 249 9.81 139.22 56.72
N SER A 250 10.68 139.91 55.98
CA SER A 250 11.06 139.51 54.61
C SER A 250 11.82 138.16 54.58
N ALA A 251 12.72 137.94 55.55
CA ALA A 251 13.41 136.66 55.70
C ALA A 251 12.42 135.53 56.02
N LEU A 252 11.44 135.77 56.89
CA LEU A 252 10.40 134.80 57.22
C LEU A 252 9.47 134.50 56.03
N ILE A 253 9.07 135.52 55.26
CA ILE A 253 8.29 135.33 54.01
C ILE A 253 9.06 134.49 52.99
N ASN A 254 10.37 134.73 52.83
CA ASN A 254 11.22 133.93 51.96
C ASN A 254 11.32 132.48 52.42
N ASN A 255 11.49 132.25 53.74
CA ASN A 255 11.52 130.90 54.31
C ASN A 255 10.18 130.17 54.11
N VAL A 256 9.04 130.84 54.35
CA VAL A 256 7.70 130.25 54.12
C VAL A 256 7.48 129.95 52.63
N THR A 257 7.96 130.82 51.74
CA THR A 257 7.91 130.58 50.28
C THR A 257 8.77 129.38 49.87
N ALA A 258 9.95 129.21 50.47
CA ALA A 258 10.81 128.05 50.26
C ALA A 258 10.13 126.76 50.72
N VAL A 259 9.57 126.76 51.94
CA VAL A 259 8.79 125.62 52.48
C VAL A 259 7.60 125.27 51.58
N TYR A 260 6.88 126.28 51.07
CA TYR A 260 5.78 126.07 50.14
C TYR A 260 6.24 125.40 48.83
N ASN A 261 7.35 125.86 48.25
CA ASN A 261 7.90 125.29 47.02
C ASN A 261 8.42 123.87 47.22
N GLU A 262 9.15 123.61 48.31
CA GLU A 262 9.59 122.25 48.69
C GLU A 262 8.40 121.31 48.89
N THR A 263 7.35 121.78 49.58
CA THR A 263 6.10 121.02 49.78
C THR A 263 5.43 120.70 48.44
N LYS A 264 5.40 121.66 47.50
CA LYS A 264 4.83 121.45 46.16
C LYS A 264 5.61 120.40 45.36
N ASP A 265 6.93 120.38 45.46
CA ASP A 265 7.75 119.38 44.78
C ASP A 265 7.65 118.00 45.44
N LEU A 266 7.51 117.93 46.76
CA LEU A 266 7.17 116.70 47.50
C LEU A 266 5.82 116.12 47.04
N ILE A 267 4.80 116.96 46.82
CA ILE A 267 3.51 116.52 46.27
C ILE A 267 3.70 115.89 44.89
N LYS A 268 4.48 116.51 43.99
CA LYS A 268 4.73 115.95 42.65
C LYS A 268 5.45 114.60 42.73
N MET A 269 6.48 114.48 43.57
CA MET A 269 7.18 113.21 43.78
C MET A 269 6.23 112.13 44.31
N ASN A 270 5.33 112.49 45.21
CA ASN A 270 4.33 111.57 45.77
C ASN A 270 3.29 111.12 44.73
N VAL A 271 2.83 112.03 43.86
CA VAL A 271 1.97 111.66 42.71
C VAL A 271 2.69 110.69 41.77
N ASN A 272 3.97 110.95 41.45
CA ASN A 272 4.75 110.03 40.62
C ASN A 272 4.90 108.66 41.29
N LEU A 273 5.17 108.61 42.59
CA LEU A 273 5.23 107.36 43.35
C LEU A 273 3.90 106.60 43.32
N THR A 274 2.77 107.31 43.41
CA THR A 274 1.44 106.73 43.32
C THR A 274 1.20 106.06 41.96
N ASN A 275 1.58 106.73 40.87
CA ASN A 275 1.49 106.16 39.53
C ASN A 275 2.36 104.90 39.39
N THR A 276 3.63 104.96 39.84
CA THR A 276 4.53 103.80 39.83
C THR A 276 3.97 102.61 40.62
N ILE A 277 3.34 102.86 41.77
CA ILE A 277 2.69 101.82 42.57
C ILE A 277 1.46 101.23 41.84
N GLY A 278 0.70 102.08 41.13
CA GLY A 278 -0.39 101.66 40.25
C GLY A 278 0.10 100.69 39.17
N ASP A 279 1.12 101.09 38.42
CA ASP A 279 1.73 100.26 37.36
C ASP A 279 2.25 98.93 37.92
N LEU A 280 2.90 98.93 39.09
CA LEU A 280 3.36 97.70 39.75
C LEU A 280 2.20 96.77 40.13
N LYS A 281 1.07 97.31 40.57
CA LYS A 281 -0.11 96.53 40.92
C LYS A 281 -0.77 95.91 39.68
N GLU A 282 -0.86 96.66 38.58
CA GLU A 282 -1.37 96.15 37.30
C GLU A 282 -0.48 95.04 36.75
N ASN A 283 0.85 95.26 36.72
CA ASN A 283 1.82 94.26 36.30
C ASN A 283 1.75 92.99 37.17
N ALA A 284 1.64 93.13 38.50
CA ALA A 284 1.48 91.98 39.41
C ALA A 284 0.17 91.23 39.17
N THR A 285 -0.91 91.93 38.83
CA THR A 285 -2.21 91.32 38.50
C THR A 285 -2.15 90.57 37.18
N SER A 286 -1.53 91.14 36.14
CA SER A 286 -1.31 90.47 34.85
C SER A 286 -0.49 89.20 35.04
N LEU A 287 0.64 89.29 35.76
CA LEU A 287 1.50 88.14 36.01
C LEU A 287 0.79 87.06 36.83
N TYR A 288 -0.05 87.42 37.80
CA TYR A 288 -0.89 86.45 38.52
C TYR A 288 -1.82 85.69 37.58
N ASN A 289 -2.49 86.39 36.66
CA ASN A 289 -3.38 85.75 35.69
C ASN A 289 -2.61 84.83 34.73
N ASP A 290 -1.45 85.27 34.25
CA ASP A 290 -0.58 84.47 33.38
C ASP A 290 -0.12 83.18 34.09
N LEU A 291 0.24 83.27 35.37
CA LEU A 291 0.61 82.10 36.18
C LEU A 291 -0.57 81.14 36.37
N GLN A 292 -1.78 81.65 36.58
CA GLN A 292 -2.96 80.79 36.71
C GLN A 292 -3.30 80.07 35.40
N ALA A 293 -3.14 80.75 34.26
CA ALA A 293 -3.27 80.15 32.94
C ALA A 293 -2.21 79.05 32.73
N LEU A 294 -0.96 79.30 33.13
CA LEU A 294 0.13 78.32 33.05
C LEU A 294 -0.14 77.09 33.92
N ILE A 295 -0.60 77.26 35.16
CA ILE A 295 -0.99 76.14 36.05
C ILE A 295 -2.08 75.30 35.41
N SER A 296 -3.11 75.94 34.84
CA SER A 296 -4.23 75.27 34.19
C SER A 296 -3.79 74.47 32.95
N GLY A 297 -2.92 75.07 32.12
CA GLY A 297 -2.30 74.41 30.98
C GLY A 297 -1.44 73.22 31.40
N ASN A 298 -0.62 73.38 32.43
CA ASN A 298 0.25 72.32 32.96
C ASN A 298 -0.55 71.15 33.55
N ASN A 299 -1.66 71.42 34.25
CA ASN A 299 -2.57 70.39 34.73
C ASN A 299 -3.22 69.60 33.57
N SER A 300 -3.55 70.29 32.47
CA SER A 300 -4.10 69.64 31.27
C SER A 300 -3.05 68.73 30.61
N VAL A 301 -1.79 69.18 30.52
CA VAL A 301 -0.68 68.35 30.06
C VAL A 301 -0.52 67.12 30.96
N LYS A 302 -0.50 67.29 32.29
CA LYS A 302 -0.38 66.20 33.25
C LYS A 302 -1.46 65.13 33.08
N LEU A 303 -2.71 65.55 32.86
CA LEU A 303 -3.84 64.65 32.60
C LEU A 303 -3.61 63.86 31.30
N ASN A 304 -3.32 64.55 30.19
CA ASN A 304 -3.04 63.90 28.90
C ASN A 304 -1.85 62.94 28.99
N THR A 305 -0.79 63.29 29.73
CA THR A 305 0.36 62.42 29.93
C THR A 305 -0.01 61.20 30.78
N SER A 306 -0.90 61.35 31.76
CA SER A 306 -1.40 60.21 32.57
C SER A 306 -2.25 59.25 31.73
N GLU A 307 -3.09 59.78 30.83
CA GLU A 307 -3.83 58.97 29.85
C GLU A 307 -2.86 58.23 28.91
N LEU A 308 -1.84 58.92 28.40
CA LEU A 308 -0.82 58.31 27.54
C LEU A 308 -0.02 57.20 28.26
N VAL A 309 0.29 57.37 29.55
CA VAL A 309 0.89 56.29 30.37
C VAL A 309 -0.04 55.06 30.41
N SER A 310 -1.35 55.28 30.60
CA SER A 310 -2.33 54.19 30.59
C SER A 310 -2.34 53.47 29.25
N ASP A 311 -2.36 54.21 28.13
CA ASP A 311 -2.31 53.64 26.79
C ASP A 311 -1.03 52.85 26.52
N VAL A 312 0.12 53.36 26.97
CA VAL A 312 1.43 52.68 26.85
C VAL A 312 1.44 51.39 27.67
N ASN A 313 0.87 51.39 28.89
CA ASN A 313 0.75 50.19 29.70
C ASN A 313 -0.16 49.14 29.05
N ASP A 314 -1.28 49.56 28.46
CA ASP A 314 -2.16 48.68 27.69
C ASP A 314 -1.45 48.10 26.45
N MET A 315 -0.67 48.91 25.74
CA MET A 315 0.19 48.45 24.65
C MET A 315 1.23 47.44 25.12
N TYR A 316 1.86 47.67 26.27
CA TYR A 316 2.82 46.75 26.86
C TYR A 316 2.18 45.39 27.20
N ASN A 317 0.99 45.41 27.82
CA ASN A 317 0.24 44.20 28.13
C ASN A 317 -0.17 43.43 26.86
N LYS A 318 -0.62 44.13 25.81
CA LYS A 318 -0.92 43.54 24.50
C LYS A 318 0.33 42.95 23.85
N LEU A 319 1.48 43.62 23.92
CA LEU A 319 2.76 43.10 23.42
C LEU A 319 3.16 41.82 24.17
N LYS A 320 2.95 41.79 25.49
CA LYS A 320 3.20 40.59 26.29
C LYS A 320 2.33 39.42 25.84
N ASP A 321 1.02 39.62 25.68
CA ASP A 321 0.10 38.58 25.19
C ASP A 321 0.48 38.08 23.78
N LEU A 322 0.83 39.01 22.87
CA LEU A 322 1.33 38.64 21.54
C LEU A 322 2.63 37.83 21.61
N THR A 323 3.54 38.18 22.51
CA THR A 323 4.78 37.43 22.73
C THR A 323 4.49 36.02 23.27
N ASP A 324 3.56 35.87 24.21
CA ASP A 324 3.15 34.58 24.76
C ASP A 324 2.49 33.70 23.68
N LYS A 325 1.64 34.29 22.82
CA LYS A 325 1.04 33.63 21.64
C LYS A 325 2.09 33.22 20.60
N GLN A 326 3.11 34.04 20.37
CA GLN A 326 4.24 33.70 19.49
C GLN A 326 4.96 32.45 20.00
N ILE A 327 5.32 32.42 21.30
CA ILE A 327 5.99 31.27 21.92
C ILE A 327 5.12 30.00 21.80
N SER A 328 3.82 30.10 22.04
CA SER A 328 2.89 28.97 21.86
C SER A 328 2.86 28.47 20.40
N THR A 329 2.90 29.39 19.44
CA THR A 329 2.93 29.06 18.01
C THR A 329 4.24 28.37 17.63
N GLU A 330 5.38 28.87 18.10
CA GLU A 330 6.71 28.25 17.90
C GLU A 330 6.74 26.81 18.45
N ASN A 331 6.15 26.59 19.63
CA ASN A 331 6.03 25.25 20.21
C ASN A 331 5.17 24.32 19.33
N LEU A 332 4.05 24.82 18.78
CA LEU A 332 3.21 24.05 17.86
C LEU A 332 3.96 23.70 16.57
N ILE A 333 4.69 24.67 15.99
CA ILE A 333 5.53 24.46 14.80
C ILE A 333 6.58 23.38 15.07
N ASN A 334 7.26 23.43 16.21
CA ASN A 334 8.22 22.40 16.59
C ASN A 334 7.58 21.00 16.67
N LYS A 335 6.35 20.90 17.19
CA LYS A 335 5.60 19.64 17.23
C LYS A 335 5.23 19.14 15.82
N ILE A 336 4.83 20.05 14.93
CA ILE A 336 4.54 19.73 13.52
C ILE A 336 5.80 19.24 12.81
N ASN A 337 6.94 19.91 13.01
CA ASN A 337 8.21 19.54 12.41
C ASN A 337 8.66 18.14 12.86
N ASN A 338 8.54 17.83 14.16
CA ASN A 338 8.83 16.49 14.68
C ASN A 338 7.90 15.43 14.09
N THR A 339 6.60 15.71 13.98
CA THR A 339 5.61 14.81 13.37
C THR A 339 5.93 14.58 11.89
N THR A 340 6.31 15.63 11.17
CA THR A 340 6.71 15.55 9.74
C THR A 340 7.95 14.69 9.57
N ALA A 341 8.94 14.80 10.45
CA ALA A 341 10.14 13.97 10.43
C ALA A 341 9.80 12.49 10.66
N ASP A 342 8.93 12.18 11.63
CA ASP A 342 8.47 10.82 11.91
C ASP A 342 7.72 10.20 10.70
N ILE A 343 6.84 10.97 10.06
CA ILE A 343 6.13 10.55 8.84
C ILE A 343 7.12 10.26 7.71
N LYS A 344 8.12 11.14 7.49
CA LYS A 344 9.17 10.91 6.46
C LYS A 344 9.93 9.61 6.69
N ASN A 345 10.27 9.30 7.94
CA ASN A 345 10.95 8.05 8.27
C ASN A 345 10.06 6.83 8.00
N LYS A 346 8.80 6.86 8.47
CA LYS A 346 7.82 5.80 8.21
C LYS A 346 7.58 5.56 6.71
N LEU A 347 7.51 6.64 5.92
CA LEU A 347 7.38 6.54 4.47
C LEU A 347 8.59 5.84 3.84
N SER A 348 9.80 6.18 4.29
CA SER A 348 11.03 5.53 3.82
C SER A 348 11.05 4.02 4.15
N ASP A 349 10.61 3.64 5.35
CA ASP A 349 10.49 2.23 5.74
C ASP A 349 9.45 1.49 4.90
N LEU A 350 8.29 2.11 4.64
CA LEU A 350 7.26 1.54 3.77
C LEU A 350 7.77 1.35 2.34
N GLN A 351 8.48 2.34 1.79
CA GLN A 351 9.10 2.24 0.47
C GLN A 351 10.10 1.09 0.41
N LYS A 352 10.95 0.94 1.43
CA LYS A 352 11.91 -0.17 1.53
C LYS A 352 11.19 -1.53 1.60
N ASN A 353 10.10 -1.62 2.36
CA ASN A 353 9.28 -2.82 2.45
C ASN A 353 8.60 -3.15 1.11
N LEU A 354 8.10 -2.13 0.40
CA LEU A 354 7.52 -2.30 -0.93
C LEU A 354 8.56 -2.80 -1.92
N THR A 355 9.75 -2.19 -1.97
CA THR A 355 10.87 -2.67 -2.81
C THR A 355 11.23 -4.12 -2.47
N ASN A 356 11.30 -4.47 -1.18
CA ASN A 356 11.56 -5.84 -0.75
C ASN A 356 10.45 -6.81 -1.18
N LEU A 357 9.19 -6.37 -1.17
CA LEU A 357 8.05 -7.19 -1.60
C LEU A 357 8.08 -7.39 -3.11
N ILE A 358 8.29 -6.33 -3.89
CA ILE A 358 8.46 -6.39 -5.36
C ILE A 358 9.59 -7.36 -5.73
N ASN A 359 10.74 -7.25 -5.05
CA ASN A 359 11.88 -8.14 -5.26
C ASN A 359 11.59 -9.60 -4.84
N GLN A 360 10.63 -9.84 -3.95
CA GLN A 360 10.21 -11.18 -3.55
C GLN A 360 9.12 -11.76 -4.48
N THR A 361 8.34 -10.92 -5.17
CA THR A 361 7.23 -11.35 -6.03
C THR A 361 7.59 -11.47 -7.52
N GLY A 362 8.72 -10.89 -7.95
CA GLY A 362 9.22 -11.01 -9.32
C GLY A 362 9.79 -12.40 -9.62
N LYS A 363 8.93 -13.40 -9.84
CA LYS A 363 9.38 -14.67 -10.42
C LYS A 363 9.67 -14.46 -11.91
N TYR A 364 10.85 -14.86 -12.34
CA TYR A 364 11.25 -14.76 -13.74
C TYR A 364 10.37 -15.67 -14.62
N VAL A 365 9.86 -15.12 -15.71
CA VAL A 365 9.13 -15.87 -16.74
C VAL A 365 10.06 -16.92 -17.36
N THR A 366 9.50 -18.10 -17.63
CA THR A 366 10.24 -19.21 -18.25
C THR A 366 9.61 -19.65 -19.57
N ARG A 367 10.45 -20.18 -20.46
CA ARG A 367 10.03 -20.78 -21.72
C ARG A 367 10.46 -22.24 -21.76
N THR A 368 9.48 -23.14 -21.81
CA THR A 368 9.73 -24.58 -22.02
C THR A 368 9.59 -24.92 -23.50
N THR A 369 10.39 -25.85 -24.00
CA THR A 369 10.16 -26.56 -25.26
C THR A 369 10.29 -28.06 -25.03
N VAL A 370 9.69 -28.86 -25.90
CA VAL A 370 9.71 -30.33 -25.80
C VAL A 370 10.14 -30.92 -27.13
N SER A 371 11.10 -31.84 -27.06
CA SER A 371 11.62 -32.53 -28.24
C SER A 371 10.60 -33.56 -28.74
N PRO A 372 10.48 -33.76 -30.06
CA PRO A 372 9.68 -34.85 -30.61
C PRO A 372 10.08 -36.21 -30.06
N LEU A 373 9.09 -37.02 -29.69
CA LEU A 373 9.26 -38.41 -29.27
C LEU A 373 9.17 -39.31 -30.50
N ASN A 374 10.27 -40.00 -30.80
CA ASN A 374 10.35 -40.98 -31.88
C ASN A 374 10.79 -42.34 -31.34
N GLY A 375 10.13 -43.42 -31.75
CA GLY A 375 10.49 -44.79 -31.35
C GLY A 375 9.43 -45.83 -31.73
N SER A 376 9.60 -47.06 -31.27
CA SER A 376 8.64 -48.16 -31.47
C SER A 376 8.08 -48.65 -30.13
N VAL A 377 6.87 -49.21 -30.12
CA VAL A 377 6.30 -49.82 -28.91
C VAL A 377 7.25 -50.88 -28.35
N GLY A 378 7.53 -50.81 -27.05
CA GLY A 378 8.47 -51.71 -26.34
C GLY A 378 9.94 -51.26 -26.38
N SER A 379 10.30 -50.26 -27.19
CA SER A 379 11.67 -49.71 -27.19
C SER A 379 11.88 -48.69 -26.07
N LEU A 380 13.09 -48.65 -25.51
CA LEU A 380 13.52 -47.60 -24.58
C LEU A 380 13.78 -46.31 -25.36
N THR A 381 13.12 -45.22 -24.96
CA THR A 381 13.29 -43.89 -25.56
C THR A 381 13.50 -42.82 -24.47
N GLN A 382 13.79 -41.59 -24.90
CA GLN A 382 13.99 -40.46 -24.00
C GLN A 382 12.99 -39.34 -24.29
N LEU A 383 12.18 -39.02 -23.29
CA LEU A 383 11.41 -37.77 -23.23
C LEU A 383 12.37 -36.64 -22.85
N LYS A 384 12.37 -35.55 -23.61
CA LYS A 384 13.31 -34.44 -23.41
C LYS A 384 12.61 -33.10 -23.52
N ALA A 385 12.86 -32.23 -22.55
CA ALA A 385 12.43 -30.84 -22.54
C ALA A 385 13.62 -29.91 -22.33
N THR A 386 13.52 -28.70 -22.87
CA THR A 386 14.44 -27.59 -22.63
C THR A 386 13.69 -26.49 -21.88
N VAL A 387 14.30 -25.90 -20.85
CA VAL A 387 13.72 -24.84 -20.02
C VAL A 387 14.69 -23.68 -19.92
N LEU A 388 14.26 -22.51 -20.41
CA LEU A 388 15.04 -21.27 -20.45
C LEU A 388 14.32 -20.17 -19.67
N ASP A 389 15.07 -19.18 -19.18
CA ASP A 389 14.47 -17.94 -18.69
C ASP A 389 14.05 -17.00 -19.85
N ALA A 390 13.42 -15.87 -19.51
CA ALA A 390 12.98 -14.86 -20.47
C ALA A 390 14.12 -14.32 -21.36
N ASN A 391 15.36 -14.32 -20.86
CA ASN A 391 16.55 -13.85 -21.58
C ASN A 391 17.23 -14.96 -22.42
N GLY A 392 16.65 -16.17 -22.46
CA GLY A 392 17.18 -17.31 -23.21
C GLY A 392 18.32 -18.06 -22.51
N LYS A 393 18.56 -17.82 -21.21
CA LYS A 393 19.59 -18.53 -20.43
C LYS A 393 19.04 -19.84 -19.86
N ASN A 394 19.91 -20.84 -19.78
CA ASN A 394 19.61 -22.15 -19.21
C ASN A 394 19.26 -22.06 -17.71
N ILE A 395 18.13 -22.67 -17.34
CA ILE A 395 17.72 -22.83 -15.95
C ILE A 395 18.35 -24.10 -15.36
N ASN A 396 18.90 -24.04 -14.15
CA ASN A 396 19.64 -25.15 -13.51
C ASN A 396 18.89 -25.80 -12.33
N ASP A 397 17.60 -25.50 -12.17
CA ASP A 397 16.81 -26.02 -11.04
C ASP A 397 15.32 -26.13 -11.40
N GLY A 398 14.58 -26.94 -10.63
CA GLY A 398 13.16 -27.23 -10.80
C GLY A 398 12.88 -28.57 -11.50
N ARG A 399 11.60 -28.85 -11.74
CA ARG A 399 11.11 -30.17 -12.18
C ARG A 399 10.20 -30.06 -13.39
N VAL A 400 10.34 -31.02 -14.30
CA VAL A 400 9.46 -31.21 -15.46
C VAL A 400 8.67 -32.52 -15.33
N VAL A 401 7.36 -32.44 -15.54
CA VAL A 401 6.48 -33.59 -15.75
C VAL A 401 6.22 -33.75 -17.23
N PHE A 402 6.27 -34.98 -17.72
CA PHE A 402 5.83 -35.30 -19.07
C PHE A 402 4.44 -35.93 -19.06
N LYS A 403 3.64 -35.58 -20.06
CA LYS A 403 2.40 -36.28 -20.40
C LYS A 403 2.46 -36.75 -21.83
N VAL A 404 2.01 -37.97 -22.09
CA VAL A 404 1.86 -38.50 -23.45
C VAL A 404 0.38 -38.78 -23.68
N ASN A 405 -0.18 -38.23 -24.77
CA ASN A 405 -1.61 -38.31 -25.08
C ASN A 405 -2.51 -37.82 -23.93
N GLY A 406 -2.06 -36.79 -23.21
CA GLY A 406 -2.76 -36.22 -22.04
C GLY A 406 -2.59 -37.01 -20.73
N ILE A 407 -1.93 -38.17 -20.75
CA ILE A 407 -1.71 -39.01 -19.56
C ILE A 407 -0.30 -38.76 -19.00
N THR A 408 -0.20 -38.45 -17.72
CA THR A 408 1.08 -38.30 -17.02
C THR A 408 1.91 -39.58 -17.06
N VAL A 409 3.18 -39.43 -17.40
CA VAL A 409 4.16 -40.53 -17.41
C VAL A 409 4.47 -40.94 -15.97
N LYS A 410 4.40 -42.24 -15.70
CA LYS A 410 4.51 -42.83 -14.36
C LYS A 410 5.48 -44.01 -14.38
N ASP A 411 6.06 -44.31 -13.22
CA ASP A 411 6.84 -45.52 -13.02
C ASP A 411 5.94 -46.77 -12.96
N GLU A 412 6.55 -47.95 -12.89
CA GLU A 412 5.86 -49.25 -12.83
C GLU A 412 4.95 -49.41 -11.60
N VAL A 413 5.21 -48.64 -10.53
CA VAL A 413 4.44 -48.66 -9.27
C VAL A 413 3.29 -47.63 -9.31
N GLY A 414 3.26 -46.74 -10.31
CA GLY A 414 2.23 -45.75 -10.55
C GLY A 414 2.54 -44.35 -10.01
N ASN A 415 3.76 -44.10 -9.54
CA ASN A 415 4.22 -42.76 -9.14
C ASN A 415 4.53 -41.92 -10.36
N THR A 416 4.24 -40.62 -10.30
CA THR A 416 4.60 -39.69 -11.38
C THR A 416 6.12 -39.60 -11.51
N LEU A 417 6.61 -39.74 -12.74
CA LEU A 417 8.01 -39.50 -13.05
C LEU A 417 8.24 -38.00 -13.30
N TYR A 418 9.25 -37.45 -12.63
CA TYR A 418 9.68 -36.07 -12.79
C TYR A 418 11.15 -36.05 -13.22
N ALA A 419 11.49 -35.21 -14.20
CA ALA A 419 12.87 -34.91 -14.54
C ALA A 419 13.32 -33.64 -13.82
N MET A 420 14.50 -33.69 -13.19
CA MET A 420 15.17 -32.49 -12.70
C MET A 420 15.74 -31.70 -13.89
N VAL A 421 15.57 -30.39 -13.88
CA VAL A 421 16.18 -29.51 -14.89
C VAL A 421 17.63 -29.28 -14.51
N ASN A 422 18.56 -29.71 -15.36
CA ASN A 422 19.99 -29.47 -15.22
C ASN A 422 20.50 -28.83 -16.51
N ASN A 423 21.16 -27.68 -16.41
CA ASN A 423 21.67 -26.91 -17.55
C ASN A 423 20.63 -26.72 -18.66
N GLY A 424 19.42 -26.32 -18.26
CA GLY A 424 18.30 -26.05 -19.15
C GLY A 424 17.64 -27.29 -19.72
N VAL A 425 18.04 -28.51 -19.33
CA VAL A 425 17.53 -29.75 -19.92
C VAL A 425 16.94 -30.66 -18.85
N ALA A 426 15.78 -31.24 -19.16
CA ALA A 426 15.11 -32.25 -18.35
C ALA A 426 14.80 -33.48 -19.21
N THR A 427 15.23 -34.66 -18.75
CA THR A 427 15.08 -35.92 -19.49
C THR A 427 14.52 -37.05 -18.63
N ILE A 428 13.69 -37.90 -19.23
CA ILE A 428 13.21 -39.16 -18.64
C ILE A 428 13.38 -40.26 -19.67
N ASN A 429 14.07 -41.33 -19.31
CA ASN A 429 14.09 -42.55 -20.12
C ASN A 429 12.85 -43.39 -19.77
N HIS A 430 12.13 -43.87 -20.78
CA HIS A 430 10.93 -44.67 -20.59
C HIS A 430 10.76 -45.66 -21.74
N VAL A 431 10.30 -46.88 -21.43
CA VAL A 431 9.92 -47.86 -22.44
C VAL A 431 8.58 -47.44 -23.05
N ILE A 432 8.47 -47.31 -24.37
CA ILE A 432 7.21 -46.86 -24.99
C ILE A 432 6.13 -47.92 -24.76
N PRO A 433 5.10 -47.66 -23.93
CA PRO A 433 4.02 -48.60 -23.75
C PRO A 433 3.09 -48.57 -24.97
N LYS A 434 2.38 -49.67 -25.20
CA LYS A 434 1.37 -49.76 -26.27
C LYS A 434 0.35 -48.62 -26.23
N SER A 435 -0.02 -48.15 -25.04
CA SER A 435 -1.04 -47.09 -24.87
C SER A 435 -0.64 -45.75 -25.51
N TRP A 436 0.64 -45.55 -25.82
CA TRP A 436 1.11 -44.35 -26.51
C TRP A 436 0.96 -44.43 -28.03
N PHE A 437 0.88 -45.64 -28.61
CA PHE A 437 0.72 -45.84 -30.05
C PHE A 437 -0.65 -45.36 -30.54
N LYS A 438 -0.67 -44.17 -31.17
CA LYS A 438 -1.83 -43.52 -31.80
C LYS A 438 -1.35 -42.67 -32.97
N ASP A 439 -2.20 -42.48 -33.98
CA ASP A 439 -1.90 -41.72 -35.20
C ASP A 439 -1.41 -40.28 -34.91
N ASN A 440 -1.96 -39.62 -33.88
CA ASN A 440 -1.60 -38.25 -33.48
C ASN A 440 -1.07 -38.21 -32.04
N THR A 441 0.09 -38.82 -31.81
CA THR A 441 0.69 -38.84 -30.47
C THR A 441 1.12 -37.43 -30.06
N THR A 442 0.70 -36.97 -28.88
CA THR A 442 1.14 -35.69 -28.30
C THR A 442 2.03 -35.91 -27.09
N VAL A 443 3.05 -35.05 -26.92
CA VAL A 443 3.91 -35.06 -25.75
C VAL A 443 3.93 -33.65 -25.16
N GLU A 444 3.45 -33.51 -23.94
CA GLU A 444 3.48 -32.27 -23.17
C GLU A 444 4.61 -32.34 -22.13
N ALA A 445 5.38 -31.26 -22.00
CA ALA A 445 6.32 -31.04 -20.92
C ALA A 445 5.88 -29.84 -20.09
N ILE A 446 5.73 -30.04 -18.78
CA ILE A 446 5.25 -29.04 -17.83
C ILE A 446 6.35 -28.79 -16.81
N TYR A 447 7.01 -27.63 -16.91
CA TYR A 447 7.92 -27.14 -15.89
C TYR A 447 7.11 -26.51 -14.75
N SER A 448 7.34 -26.99 -13.52
CA SER A 448 6.50 -26.61 -12.36
C SER A 448 6.84 -25.23 -11.78
N GLY A 449 7.88 -24.56 -12.27
CA GLY A 449 8.47 -23.40 -11.60
C GLY A 449 9.26 -23.79 -10.35
N ASN A 450 9.86 -22.81 -9.69
CA ASN A 450 10.47 -22.93 -8.37
C ASN A 450 10.40 -21.58 -7.62
N GLY A 451 11.30 -21.35 -6.65
CA GLY A 451 11.38 -20.07 -5.94
C GLY A 451 11.53 -18.87 -6.89
N PRO A 452 12.62 -18.80 -7.67
CA PRO A 452 12.87 -17.68 -8.59
C PRO A 452 12.12 -17.74 -9.94
N TYR A 453 11.60 -18.89 -10.37
CA TYR A 453 11.05 -19.07 -11.74
C TYR A 453 9.57 -19.44 -11.75
N LEU A 454 8.81 -18.87 -12.69
CA LEU A 454 7.42 -19.26 -12.97
C LEU A 454 7.32 -20.64 -13.63
N SER A 455 6.13 -21.23 -13.63
CA SER A 455 5.84 -22.46 -14.39
C SER A 455 5.64 -22.15 -15.87
N SER A 456 6.04 -23.06 -16.74
CA SER A 456 5.77 -22.99 -18.19
C SER A 456 5.51 -24.37 -18.78
N LYS A 457 4.82 -24.43 -19.92
CA LYS A 457 4.49 -25.68 -20.59
C LYS A 457 4.76 -25.61 -22.09
N ALA A 458 5.00 -26.77 -22.69
CA ALA A 458 5.12 -26.93 -24.14
C ALA A 458 4.51 -28.25 -24.58
N THR A 459 4.03 -28.30 -25.82
CA THR A 459 3.49 -29.52 -26.44
C THR A 459 4.17 -29.75 -27.78
N SER A 460 4.65 -30.98 -28.00
CA SER A 460 5.08 -31.49 -29.29
C SER A 460 3.93 -32.29 -29.90
N THR A 461 3.62 -32.01 -31.17
CA THR A 461 2.66 -32.76 -31.98
C THR A 461 3.33 -33.62 -33.06
N ASN A 462 4.63 -33.45 -33.30
CA ASN A 462 5.36 -34.11 -34.38
C ASN A 462 6.03 -35.40 -33.90
N ASN A 463 5.31 -36.23 -33.16
CA ASN A 463 5.85 -37.46 -32.54
C ASN A 463 5.53 -38.68 -33.41
N THR A 464 6.49 -39.57 -33.58
CA THR A 464 6.33 -40.77 -34.41
C THR A 464 6.54 -42.03 -33.58
N ILE A 465 5.46 -42.77 -33.32
CA ILE A 465 5.54 -44.09 -32.67
C ILE A 465 5.16 -45.16 -33.68
N THR A 466 6.06 -46.10 -33.94
CA THR A 466 5.83 -47.25 -34.83
C THR A 466 5.45 -48.52 -34.06
N GLU A 467 4.91 -49.51 -34.77
CA GLU A 467 4.58 -50.80 -34.19
C GLU A 467 5.82 -51.51 -33.62
N GLY A 468 5.65 -52.18 -32.48
CA GLY A 468 6.68 -53.03 -31.89
C GLY A 468 6.87 -54.35 -32.64
N THR A 469 7.97 -55.03 -32.37
CA THR A 469 8.28 -56.36 -32.94
C THR A 469 8.16 -57.43 -31.86
N VAL A 470 7.68 -58.61 -32.25
CA VAL A 470 7.53 -59.78 -31.37
C VAL A 470 8.11 -61.03 -32.00
N LYS A 471 8.58 -61.94 -31.16
CA LYS A 471 9.09 -63.27 -31.53
C LYS A 471 8.13 -64.32 -30.98
N ILE A 472 7.79 -65.30 -31.82
CA ILE A 472 6.89 -66.38 -31.41
C ILE A 472 7.46 -67.76 -31.72
N LYS A 473 7.16 -68.73 -30.84
CA LYS A 473 7.59 -70.12 -30.94
C LYS A 473 6.47 -71.06 -30.48
N ILE A 474 6.26 -72.15 -31.19
CA ILE A 474 5.41 -73.26 -30.73
C ILE A 474 6.33 -74.24 -30.00
N SER A 475 5.98 -74.66 -28.78
CA SER A 475 6.74 -75.68 -28.05
C SER A 475 6.82 -76.99 -28.83
N ASP A 476 7.87 -77.77 -28.60
CA ASP A 476 8.09 -79.04 -29.29
C ASP A 476 6.92 -80.01 -29.01
N LEU A 477 6.44 -80.67 -30.06
CA LEU A 477 5.27 -81.55 -30.00
C LEU A 477 5.69 -83.00 -30.26
N PRO A 478 5.34 -83.95 -29.38
CA PRO A 478 5.54 -85.37 -29.65
C PRO A 478 4.52 -85.89 -30.68
N SER A 479 4.69 -87.14 -31.10
CA SER A 479 3.68 -87.83 -31.91
C SER A 479 2.46 -88.15 -31.05
N HIS A 480 1.26 -87.93 -31.59
CA HIS A 480 0.00 -88.18 -30.91
C HIS A 480 -0.89 -89.11 -31.72
N GLU A 481 -1.74 -89.88 -31.06
CA GLU A 481 -2.77 -90.65 -31.75
C GLU A 481 -4.02 -89.82 -32.01
N ASN A 482 -4.79 -90.21 -33.02
CA ASN A 482 -6.13 -89.69 -33.17
C ASN A 482 -6.97 -89.91 -31.90
N GLY A 483 -7.74 -88.89 -31.53
CA GLY A 483 -8.50 -88.86 -30.29
C GLY A 483 -7.70 -88.42 -29.06
N ASP A 484 -6.37 -88.21 -29.15
CA ASP A 484 -5.63 -87.61 -28.04
C ASP A 484 -6.11 -86.18 -27.72
N LYS A 485 -5.95 -85.79 -26.46
CA LYS A 485 -6.02 -84.39 -26.05
C LYS A 485 -4.60 -83.83 -26.02
N ILE A 486 -4.39 -82.70 -26.69
CA ILE A 486 -3.10 -82.01 -26.73
C ILE A 486 -3.28 -80.56 -26.31
N GLN A 487 -2.22 -79.98 -25.72
CA GLN A 487 -2.08 -78.56 -25.49
C GLN A 487 -1.03 -77.98 -26.42
N PHE A 488 -1.43 -77.05 -27.28
CA PHE A 488 -0.46 -76.20 -27.98
C PHE A 488 -0.01 -75.10 -27.04
N VAL A 489 1.25 -75.15 -26.62
CA VAL A 489 1.89 -74.08 -25.86
C VAL A 489 2.65 -73.20 -26.85
N VAL A 490 2.26 -71.93 -26.96
CA VAL A 490 2.89 -70.94 -27.82
C VAL A 490 3.53 -69.88 -26.94
N ILE A 491 4.85 -69.72 -27.09
CA ILE A 491 5.65 -68.73 -26.38
C ILE A 491 5.74 -67.48 -27.25
N VAL A 492 5.47 -66.32 -26.66
CA VAL A 492 5.46 -65.01 -27.31
C VAL A 492 6.31 -64.05 -26.47
N THR A 493 7.39 -63.56 -27.06
CA THR A 493 8.26 -62.55 -26.44
C THR A 493 8.32 -61.31 -27.31
N ASP A 494 8.74 -60.19 -26.75
CA ASP A 494 9.15 -59.05 -27.56
C ASP A 494 10.50 -59.30 -28.25
N ASP A 495 11.03 -58.29 -28.94
CA ASP A 495 12.33 -58.39 -29.60
C ASP A 495 13.51 -58.48 -28.62
N SER A 496 13.35 -58.00 -27.38
CA SER A 496 14.36 -58.07 -26.32
C SER A 496 14.33 -59.42 -25.58
N GLY A 497 13.30 -60.24 -25.81
CA GLY A 497 13.12 -61.56 -25.19
C GLY A 497 12.23 -61.54 -23.95
N GLU A 498 11.62 -60.40 -23.63
CA GLU A 498 10.70 -60.26 -22.50
C GLU A 498 9.33 -60.85 -22.82
N SER A 499 8.67 -61.39 -21.79
CA SER A 499 7.38 -62.08 -21.93
C SER A 499 6.25 -61.11 -22.26
N MET A 500 5.51 -61.40 -23.33
CA MET A 500 4.39 -60.56 -23.77
C MET A 500 3.09 -60.88 -23.00
N THR A 501 2.36 -59.85 -22.59
CA THR A 501 0.99 -59.99 -22.06
C THR A 501 0.01 -59.19 -22.90
N GLY A 502 -1.06 -59.86 -23.37
CA GLY A 502 -2.03 -59.32 -24.31
C GLY A 502 -1.83 -59.84 -25.74
N GLY A 503 -2.84 -59.65 -26.57
CA GLY A 503 -2.87 -60.24 -27.92
C GLY A 503 -3.43 -61.65 -27.95
N VAL A 504 -3.67 -62.14 -29.16
CA VAL A 504 -4.31 -63.44 -29.40
C VAL A 504 -3.41 -64.29 -30.27
N VAL A 505 -3.26 -65.56 -29.91
CA VAL A 505 -2.67 -66.60 -30.76
C VAL A 505 -3.79 -67.40 -31.39
N ILE A 506 -3.73 -67.59 -32.70
CA ILE A 506 -4.65 -68.42 -33.50
C ILE A 506 -3.86 -69.59 -34.07
N MET A 507 -4.38 -70.81 -33.89
CA MET A 507 -3.75 -72.02 -34.44
C MET A 507 -4.34 -72.39 -35.79
N LYS A 508 -3.46 -72.71 -36.74
CA LYS A 508 -3.79 -73.22 -38.07
C LYS A 508 -3.12 -74.57 -38.30
N VAL A 509 -3.81 -75.45 -39.02
CA VAL A 509 -3.29 -76.71 -39.53
C VAL A 509 -3.39 -76.72 -41.06
N ASN A 510 -2.29 -77.01 -41.75
CA ASN A 510 -2.20 -77.03 -43.21
C ASN A 510 -2.75 -75.75 -43.86
N GLY A 511 -2.52 -74.59 -43.25
CA GLY A 511 -3.02 -73.28 -43.71
C GLY A 511 -4.46 -72.93 -43.31
N VAL A 512 -5.23 -73.89 -42.78
CA VAL A 512 -6.63 -73.69 -42.36
C VAL A 512 -6.70 -73.48 -40.85
N THR A 513 -7.50 -72.49 -40.41
CA THR A 513 -7.73 -72.22 -38.99
C THR A 513 -8.40 -73.40 -38.30
N LEU A 514 -7.77 -73.90 -37.24
CA LEU A 514 -8.35 -74.95 -36.40
C LEU A 514 -9.59 -74.42 -35.69
N LYS A 515 -10.56 -75.30 -35.47
CA LYS A 515 -11.79 -75.00 -34.75
C LYS A 515 -11.87 -75.83 -33.47
N ASP A 516 -12.46 -75.24 -32.42
CA ASP A 516 -12.82 -75.97 -31.22
C ASP A 516 -14.02 -76.89 -31.46
N SER A 517 -14.42 -77.67 -30.45
CA SER A 517 -15.56 -78.58 -30.51
C SER A 517 -16.91 -77.88 -30.72
N LYS A 518 -16.98 -76.55 -30.59
CA LYS A 518 -18.17 -75.72 -30.81
C LYS A 518 -18.16 -75.04 -32.17
N GLY A 519 -17.12 -75.24 -32.98
CA GLY A 519 -16.95 -74.61 -34.29
C GLY A 519 -16.33 -73.19 -34.27
N ASN A 520 -15.89 -72.71 -33.10
CA ASN A 520 -15.21 -71.41 -32.99
C ASN A 520 -13.74 -71.53 -33.35
N THR A 521 -13.10 -70.43 -33.74
CA THR A 521 -11.65 -70.41 -33.98
C THR A 521 -10.88 -70.84 -32.74
N LEU A 522 -9.98 -71.81 -32.89
CA LEU A 522 -9.08 -72.23 -31.82
C LEU A 522 -8.03 -71.14 -31.58
N GLN A 523 -8.26 -70.35 -30.53
CA GLN A 523 -7.42 -69.23 -30.15
C GLN A 523 -7.29 -69.09 -28.64
N ALA A 524 -6.20 -68.48 -28.18
CA ALA A 524 -5.99 -68.14 -26.78
C ALA A 524 -5.33 -66.76 -26.65
N ASN A 525 -5.65 -66.06 -25.56
CA ASN A 525 -4.95 -64.84 -25.19
C ASN A 525 -3.55 -65.18 -24.70
N VAL A 526 -2.57 -64.34 -25.01
CA VAL A 526 -1.23 -64.45 -24.43
C VAL A 526 -1.23 -63.81 -23.04
N LYS A 527 -0.79 -64.57 -22.05
CA LYS A 527 -0.58 -64.08 -20.69
C LYS A 527 0.79 -64.53 -20.21
N ASP A 528 1.59 -63.60 -19.70
CA ASP A 528 2.92 -63.84 -19.17
C ASP A 528 3.80 -64.62 -20.17
N GLY A 529 3.74 -64.19 -21.44
CA GLY A 529 4.51 -64.75 -22.54
C GLY A 529 3.98 -66.06 -23.11
N VAL A 530 2.85 -66.58 -22.61
CA VAL A 530 2.35 -67.91 -23.00
C VAL A 530 0.88 -67.86 -23.42
N ALA A 531 0.58 -68.51 -24.54
CA ALA A 531 -0.79 -68.89 -24.92
C ALA A 531 -0.91 -70.41 -24.94
N VAL A 532 -1.89 -70.96 -24.23
CA VAL A 532 -2.18 -72.40 -24.17
C VAL A 532 -3.50 -72.68 -24.85
N LEU A 533 -3.49 -73.56 -25.84
CA LEU A 533 -4.69 -73.96 -26.58
C LEU A 533 -4.94 -75.46 -26.42
N ASP A 534 -6.05 -75.83 -25.80
CA ASP A 534 -6.51 -77.22 -25.69
C ASP A 534 -7.16 -77.67 -27.00
N TYR A 535 -6.73 -78.81 -27.53
CA TYR A 535 -7.26 -79.39 -28.74
C TYR A 535 -7.49 -80.89 -28.61
N ASN A 536 -8.70 -81.35 -28.97
CA ASN A 536 -8.99 -82.77 -29.15
C ASN A 536 -8.63 -83.14 -30.59
N ILE A 537 -7.70 -84.08 -30.77
CA ILE A 537 -7.18 -84.42 -32.09
C ILE A 537 -8.24 -85.17 -32.89
N THR A 538 -8.82 -84.48 -33.87
CA THR A 538 -9.71 -85.03 -34.91
C THR A 538 -9.06 -85.03 -36.30
N LEU A 539 -7.73 -84.94 -36.34
CA LEU A 539 -6.94 -84.89 -37.57
C LEU A 539 -6.59 -86.31 -38.04
N GLY A 540 -6.65 -86.58 -39.35
CA GLY A 540 -6.25 -87.88 -39.89
C GLY A 540 -4.78 -88.23 -39.62
N ALA A 541 -4.44 -89.51 -39.67
CA ALA A 541 -3.11 -90.02 -39.33
C ALA A 541 -2.08 -89.70 -40.42
N LYS A 542 -1.36 -88.58 -40.25
CA LYS A 542 -0.24 -88.14 -41.08
C LYS A 542 0.55 -87.04 -40.38
N LEU A 543 1.61 -86.56 -41.03
CA LEU A 543 2.29 -85.33 -40.65
C LEU A 543 1.49 -84.11 -41.08
N HIS A 544 1.26 -83.17 -40.15
CA HIS A 544 0.53 -81.92 -40.38
C HIS A 544 1.44 -80.70 -40.20
N ASN A 545 1.32 -79.70 -41.08
CA ASN A 545 1.98 -78.41 -40.90
C ASN A 545 1.15 -77.55 -39.93
N LEU A 546 1.76 -77.08 -38.85
CA LEU A 546 1.13 -76.16 -37.91
C LEU A 546 1.65 -74.75 -38.12
N THR A 547 0.76 -73.77 -37.92
CA THR A 547 1.12 -72.35 -37.87
C THR A 547 0.39 -71.70 -36.72
N ALA A 548 1.13 -71.11 -35.79
CA ALA A 548 0.61 -70.20 -34.78
C ALA A 548 0.73 -68.78 -35.33
N VAL A 549 -0.36 -68.03 -35.31
CA VAL A 549 -0.38 -66.63 -35.73
C VAL A 549 -0.68 -65.79 -34.50
N TYR A 550 0.23 -64.88 -34.16
CA TYR A 550 0.02 -63.90 -33.10
C TYR A 550 -0.40 -62.55 -33.68
N ALA A 551 -1.44 -61.96 -33.11
CA ALA A 551 -1.94 -60.63 -33.47
C ALA A 551 -2.20 -59.79 -32.22
N TYR A 552 -1.65 -58.57 -32.20
CA TYR A 552 -1.91 -57.60 -31.15
C TYR A 552 -1.74 -56.18 -31.67
N THR A 553 -2.75 -55.32 -31.49
CA THR A 553 -2.68 -53.92 -31.92
C THR A 553 -1.46 -53.21 -31.33
N GLY A 554 -0.74 -52.45 -32.15
CA GLY A 554 0.51 -51.77 -31.78
C GLY A 554 1.77 -52.62 -31.92
N TYR A 555 1.63 -53.88 -32.38
CA TYR A 555 2.73 -54.77 -32.69
C TYR A 555 2.52 -55.39 -34.08
N ASN A 556 3.63 -55.62 -34.77
CA ASN A 556 3.64 -56.35 -36.02
C ASN A 556 3.08 -57.77 -35.80
N ARG A 557 2.28 -58.25 -36.76
CA ARG A 557 1.82 -59.65 -36.77
C ARG A 557 3.01 -60.60 -36.90
N ALA A 558 3.01 -61.66 -36.10
CA ALA A 558 4.07 -62.67 -36.13
C ALA A 558 3.53 -64.09 -36.34
N GLU A 559 4.34 -64.97 -36.95
CA GLU A 559 3.98 -66.35 -37.26
C GLU A 559 5.09 -67.33 -36.82
N ALA A 560 4.70 -68.44 -36.18
CA ALA A 560 5.59 -69.58 -35.89
C ALA A 560 5.06 -70.81 -36.61
N LYS A 561 5.98 -71.63 -37.15
CA LYS A 561 5.63 -72.83 -37.90
C LYS A 561 6.32 -74.04 -37.28
N THR A 562 5.61 -75.16 -37.19
CA THR A 562 6.14 -76.45 -36.77
C THR A 562 5.34 -77.58 -37.44
N THR A 563 5.57 -78.83 -37.07
CA THR A 563 4.78 -79.97 -37.52
C THR A 563 4.18 -80.74 -36.35
N LEU A 564 3.06 -81.43 -36.61
CA LEU A 564 2.42 -82.35 -35.67
C LEU A 564 2.23 -83.70 -36.37
N ASN A 565 2.85 -84.74 -35.82
CA ASN A 565 2.69 -86.09 -36.34
C ASN A 565 1.52 -86.78 -35.65
N ILE A 566 0.52 -87.20 -36.43
CA ILE A 566 -0.64 -87.93 -35.94
C ILE A 566 -0.60 -89.38 -36.41
N THR A 567 -0.72 -90.33 -35.48
CA THR A 567 -0.89 -91.76 -35.74
C THR A 567 -2.35 -92.18 -35.59
N LYS A 568 -2.71 -93.36 -36.11
CA LYS A 568 -4.09 -93.86 -36.06
C LYS A 568 -4.52 -94.13 -34.60
N GLY A 569 -5.73 -93.74 -34.26
CA GLY A 569 -6.32 -94.00 -32.93
C GLY A 569 -6.88 -95.42 -32.82
N GLU A 570 -6.93 -95.95 -31.60
CA GLU A 570 -7.59 -97.23 -31.31
C GLU A 570 -9.11 -97.16 -31.49
N THR A 571 -9.71 -98.28 -31.89
CA THR A 571 -11.17 -98.42 -32.00
C THR A 571 -11.70 -99.59 -31.20
N PHE A 572 -12.97 -99.48 -30.80
CA PHE A 572 -13.68 -100.46 -29.98
C PHE A 572 -15.08 -100.67 -30.53
N ILE A 573 -15.43 -101.90 -30.90
CA ILE A 573 -16.79 -102.25 -31.29
C ILE A 573 -17.64 -102.54 -30.04
N ARG A 574 -18.83 -101.94 -29.96
CA ARG A 574 -19.84 -102.20 -28.93
C ARG A 574 -21.11 -102.76 -29.57
N TYR A 575 -21.49 -103.97 -29.20
CA TYR A 575 -22.68 -104.65 -29.71
C TYR A 575 -23.54 -105.21 -28.57
N THR A 576 -24.86 -105.07 -28.70
CA THR A 576 -25.83 -105.70 -27.80
C THR A 576 -26.44 -106.92 -28.51
N PRO A 577 -26.34 -108.14 -27.95
CA PRO A 577 -26.93 -109.34 -28.52
C PRO A 577 -28.42 -109.20 -28.86
N VAL A 578 -28.82 -109.68 -30.03
CA VAL A 578 -30.21 -109.68 -30.49
C VAL A 578 -30.79 -111.09 -30.43
N THR A 579 -32.05 -111.21 -30.02
CA THR A 579 -32.83 -112.45 -30.15
C THR A 579 -33.82 -112.31 -31.30
N THR A 580 -33.88 -113.29 -32.21
CA THR A 580 -34.70 -113.22 -33.42
C THR A 580 -35.48 -114.52 -33.68
N LYS A 581 -36.69 -114.37 -34.22
CA LYS A 581 -37.52 -115.47 -34.75
C LYS A 581 -37.58 -115.45 -36.28
N THR A 582 -37.17 -114.35 -36.91
CA THR A 582 -37.34 -114.09 -38.33
C THR A 582 -36.17 -114.66 -39.16
N THR A 583 -36.39 -114.77 -40.46
CA THR A 583 -35.39 -115.19 -41.45
C THR A 583 -34.42 -114.05 -41.82
N THR A 584 -34.74 -112.81 -41.45
CA THR A 584 -33.88 -111.62 -41.56
C THR A 584 -33.94 -110.80 -40.28
N THR A 585 -32.81 -110.22 -39.85
CA THR A 585 -32.72 -109.46 -38.59
C THR A 585 -31.88 -108.20 -38.79
N THR A 586 -32.38 -107.06 -38.32
CA THR A 586 -31.57 -105.84 -38.24
C THR A 586 -30.73 -105.86 -36.98
N ILE A 587 -29.43 -105.63 -37.13
CA ILE A 587 -28.49 -105.50 -36.04
C ILE A 587 -27.91 -104.08 -36.03
N THR A 588 -27.66 -103.57 -34.82
CA THR A 588 -27.00 -102.29 -34.61
C THR A 588 -25.81 -102.46 -33.68
N ALA A 589 -24.69 -101.83 -34.01
CA ALA A 589 -23.49 -101.77 -33.18
C ALA A 589 -22.85 -100.39 -33.31
N ASP A 590 -22.06 -99.99 -32.31
CA ASP A 590 -21.28 -98.76 -32.36
C ASP A 590 -19.80 -99.11 -32.54
N ILE A 591 -19.07 -98.26 -33.25
CA ILE A 591 -17.62 -98.26 -33.33
C ILE A 591 -17.15 -96.98 -32.66
N LEU A 592 -16.49 -97.15 -31.52
CA LEU A 592 -16.09 -96.08 -30.64
C LEU A 592 -14.58 -95.87 -30.71
N ASP A 593 -14.13 -94.64 -30.52
CA ASP A 593 -12.73 -94.32 -30.24
C ASP A 593 -12.37 -94.65 -28.79
N LYS A 594 -11.09 -94.46 -28.43
CA LYS A 594 -10.61 -94.60 -27.05
C LYS A 594 -11.28 -93.68 -26.02
N ASN A 595 -11.90 -92.60 -26.46
CA ASN A 595 -12.67 -91.68 -25.63
C ASN A 595 -14.15 -92.07 -25.53
N LYS A 596 -14.54 -93.22 -26.12
CA LYS A 596 -15.92 -93.73 -26.19
C LYS A 596 -16.87 -92.88 -27.04
N ASN A 597 -16.34 -92.01 -27.89
CA ASN A 597 -17.12 -91.28 -28.91
C ASN A 597 -17.22 -92.13 -30.18
N HIS A 598 -18.26 -91.94 -30.98
CA HIS A 598 -18.31 -92.58 -32.29
C HIS A 598 -17.12 -92.14 -33.14
N ILE A 599 -16.45 -93.08 -33.80
CA ILE A 599 -15.41 -92.72 -34.77
C ILE A 599 -16.05 -91.91 -35.91
N TYR A 600 -15.31 -90.97 -36.47
CA TYR A 600 -15.79 -90.17 -37.60
C TYR A 600 -15.30 -90.74 -38.93
N GLY A 601 -16.04 -90.44 -40.01
CA GLY A 601 -15.72 -90.90 -41.35
C GLY A 601 -16.20 -92.33 -41.62
N ASN A 602 -15.76 -92.86 -42.76
CA ASN A 602 -16.25 -94.13 -43.29
C ASN A 602 -15.28 -95.27 -42.96
N SER A 603 -15.80 -96.38 -42.43
CA SER A 603 -15.03 -97.61 -42.19
C SER A 603 -15.77 -98.82 -42.76
N ALA A 604 -15.06 -99.70 -43.46
CA ALA A 604 -15.64 -100.96 -43.93
C ALA A 604 -15.80 -101.94 -42.74
N VAL A 605 -16.95 -102.60 -42.63
CA VAL A 605 -17.26 -103.56 -41.57
C VAL A 605 -17.74 -104.86 -42.18
N SER A 606 -17.08 -105.97 -41.85
CA SER A 606 -17.57 -107.31 -42.17
C SER A 606 -18.35 -107.89 -41.00
N ILE A 607 -19.52 -108.47 -41.28
CA ILE A 607 -20.37 -109.14 -40.30
C ILE A 607 -20.36 -110.63 -40.62
N ARG A 608 -20.05 -111.46 -39.62
CA ARG A 608 -19.97 -112.91 -39.77
C ARG A 608 -20.91 -113.61 -38.78
N ILE A 609 -21.63 -114.64 -39.23
CA ILE A 609 -22.33 -115.57 -38.35
C ILE A 609 -21.70 -116.95 -38.50
N ASP A 610 -21.34 -117.60 -37.38
CA ASP A 610 -20.69 -118.91 -37.34
C ASP A 610 -19.50 -119.02 -38.31
N GLY A 611 -18.68 -117.96 -38.33
CA GLY A 611 -17.47 -117.85 -39.14
C GLY A 611 -17.69 -117.43 -40.60
N LYS A 612 -18.92 -117.50 -41.13
CA LYS A 612 -19.24 -117.11 -42.52
C LYS A 612 -19.63 -115.64 -42.62
N VAL A 613 -19.09 -114.93 -43.61
CA VAL A 613 -19.49 -113.54 -43.89
C VAL A 613 -20.93 -113.54 -44.38
N VAL A 614 -21.79 -112.82 -43.67
CA VAL A 614 -23.21 -112.68 -44.00
C VAL A 614 -23.51 -111.31 -44.60
N ASP A 615 -22.68 -110.30 -44.33
CA ASP A 615 -22.78 -108.97 -44.92
C ASP A 615 -21.44 -108.21 -44.82
N THR A 616 -21.26 -107.21 -45.66
CA THR A 616 -20.16 -106.24 -45.57
C THR A 616 -20.72 -104.85 -45.88
N ILE A 617 -20.65 -103.96 -44.89
CA ILE A 617 -21.22 -102.62 -44.97
C ILE A 617 -20.14 -101.55 -44.84
N THR A 618 -20.46 -100.33 -45.24
CA THR A 618 -19.70 -99.14 -44.84
C THR A 618 -20.40 -98.52 -43.63
N CYS A 619 -19.72 -98.54 -42.49
CA CYS A 619 -20.09 -97.79 -41.30
C CYS A 619 -19.79 -96.31 -41.55
N VAL A 620 -20.78 -95.44 -41.33
CA VAL A 620 -20.63 -93.98 -41.40
C VAL A 620 -20.72 -93.44 -39.98
N ASP A 621 -19.71 -92.67 -39.58
CA ASP A 621 -19.65 -92.01 -38.26
C ASP A 621 -19.90 -92.97 -37.08
N GLY A 622 -19.22 -94.11 -37.14
CA GLY A 622 -19.18 -95.09 -36.06
C GLY A 622 -20.48 -95.85 -35.82
N LEU A 623 -21.51 -95.71 -36.66
CA LEU A 623 -22.76 -96.46 -36.52
C LEU A 623 -22.86 -97.62 -37.53
N ILE A 624 -22.92 -98.84 -37.00
CA ILE A 624 -23.26 -100.05 -37.77
C ILE A 624 -24.77 -100.24 -37.70
N LYS A 625 -25.42 -100.27 -38.87
CA LYS A 625 -26.83 -100.68 -39.02
C LYS A 625 -26.96 -101.57 -40.24
N ALA A 626 -27.07 -102.88 -40.02
CA ALA A 626 -27.14 -103.88 -41.09
C ALA A 626 -28.39 -104.75 -40.95
N THR A 627 -28.97 -105.17 -42.07
CA THR A 627 -30.04 -106.18 -42.08
C THR A 627 -29.49 -107.45 -42.69
N ILE A 628 -29.35 -108.48 -41.86
CA ILE A 628 -28.67 -109.73 -42.24
C ILE A 628 -29.65 -110.90 -42.28
N THR A 629 -29.34 -111.92 -43.07
CA THR A 629 -30.14 -113.15 -43.12
C THR A 629 -29.83 -114.01 -41.90
N THR A 630 -30.87 -114.46 -41.20
CA THR A 630 -30.84 -115.26 -39.96
C THR A 630 -31.61 -116.58 -40.10
N ASN A 631 -31.38 -117.28 -41.21
CA ASN A 631 -31.85 -118.66 -41.45
C ASN A 631 -30.99 -119.67 -40.68
N LEU A 632 -31.01 -119.55 -39.36
CA LEU A 632 -30.19 -120.33 -38.43
C LEU A 632 -31.04 -121.40 -37.75
N SER A 633 -30.41 -122.44 -37.22
CA SER A 633 -31.07 -123.38 -36.31
C SER A 633 -31.51 -122.67 -35.02
N THR A 634 -32.53 -123.16 -34.32
CA THR A 634 -32.86 -122.64 -32.99
C THR A 634 -31.68 -122.86 -32.04
N GLY A 635 -31.26 -121.81 -31.33
CA GLY A 635 -30.12 -121.85 -30.43
C GLY A 635 -29.27 -120.57 -30.43
N VAL A 636 -28.11 -120.66 -29.77
CA VAL A 636 -27.12 -119.58 -29.69
C VAL A 636 -26.14 -119.70 -30.85
N HIS A 637 -26.03 -118.64 -31.65
CA HIS A 637 -25.11 -118.54 -32.77
C HIS A 637 -24.06 -117.46 -32.51
N THR A 638 -22.85 -117.65 -33.03
CA THR A 638 -21.79 -116.65 -32.90
C THR A 638 -21.98 -115.56 -33.94
N ILE A 639 -21.83 -114.30 -33.52
CA ILE A 639 -21.75 -113.16 -34.45
C ILE A 639 -20.44 -112.41 -34.23
N ALA A 640 -19.72 -112.11 -35.30
CA ALA A 640 -18.49 -111.34 -35.24
C ALA A 640 -18.55 -110.11 -36.16
N PHE A 641 -18.05 -108.99 -35.65
CA PHE A 641 -17.85 -107.75 -36.36
C PHE A 641 -16.35 -107.54 -36.51
N ALA A 642 -15.87 -107.26 -37.72
CA ALA A 642 -14.50 -106.80 -37.94
C ALA A 642 -14.53 -105.50 -38.73
N VAL A 643 -14.05 -104.42 -38.12
CA VAL A 643 -13.91 -103.10 -38.74
C VAL A 643 -12.52 -102.97 -39.35
N GLY A 644 -12.46 -102.54 -40.61
CA GLY A 644 -11.22 -102.23 -41.32
C GLY A 644 -10.60 -100.93 -40.84
N GLU A 645 -9.27 -100.87 -40.90
CA GLU A 645 -8.49 -99.67 -40.64
C GLU A 645 -8.84 -98.56 -41.65
N ASN A 646 -8.93 -97.31 -41.21
CA ASN A 646 -9.17 -96.15 -42.06
C ASN A 646 -8.06 -95.08 -41.93
N GLY A 647 -8.27 -93.89 -42.50
CA GLY A 647 -7.28 -92.80 -42.48
C GLY A 647 -7.01 -92.18 -41.10
N ALA A 648 -7.84 -92.44 -40.09
CA ALA A 648 -7.71 -91.88 -38.74
C ALA A 648 -7.64 -92.96 -37.64
N PHE A 649 -8.12 -94.17 -37.90
CA PHE A 649 -8.39 -95.17 -36.88
C PHE A 649 -7.89 -96.57 -37.29
N LYS A 650 -7.38 -97.33 -36.30
CA LYS A 650 -6.95 -98.74 -36.42
C LYS A 650 -8.15 -99.68 -36.55
N SER A 651 -7.93 -100.87 -37.09
CA SER A 651 -8.95 -101.95 -37.15
C SER A 651 -9.25 -102.54 -35.78
N ASP A 652 -10.47 -103.03 -35.58
CA ASP A 652 -10.89 -103.77 -34.38
C ASP A 652 -11.79 -104.96 -34.74
N ARG A 653 -11.93 -105.94 -33.83
CA ARG A 653 -12.79 -107.10 -34.01
C ARG A 653 -13.46 -107.52 -32.71
N LEU A 654 -14.78 -107.65 -32.75
CA LEU A 654 -15.60 -108.15 -31.65
C LEU A 654 -16.29 -109.45 -32.05
N THR A 655 -16.30 -110.45 -31.16
CA THR A 655 -17.17 -111.64 -31.27
C THR A 655 -18.16 -111.63 -30.11
N SER A 656 -19.43 -111.91 -30.43
CA SER A 656 -20.55 -111.92 -29.50
C SER A 656 -21.56 -112.99 -29.95
N VAL A 657 -22.80 -112.91 -29.50
CA VAL A 657 -23.85 -113.88 -29.80
C VAL A 657 -25.10 -113.24 -30.41
N ILE A 658 -25.76 -114.01 -31.26
CA ILE A 658 -27.12 -113.77 -31.74
C ILE A 658 -27.94 -115.03 -31.43
N ILE A 659 -29.16 -114.86 -30.91
CA ILE A 659 -29.98 -115.98 -30.44
C ILE A 659 -31.15 -116.18 -31.41
N LYS A 660 -31.26 -117.38 -31.97
CA LYS A 660 -32.38 -117.78 -32.82
C LYS A 660 -33.39 -118.57 -31.98
N GLN A 661 -34.63 -118.09 -31.92
CA GLN A 661 -35.76 -118.81 -31.32
C GLN A 661 -36.52 -119.61 -32.36
#